data_AF-A0A7A7B2G2-F1
#
_entry.id   AF-A0A7A7B2G2-F1
#
_cell.length_a   1.000
_cell.length_b   1.000
_cell.length_c   1.000
_cell.angle_alpha   90.00
_cell.angle_beta   90.00
_cell.angle_gamma   90.00
#
_symmetry.space_group_name_H-M   'P 1'
#
loop_
_entity.id
_entity.type
_entity.pdbx_description
1 polymer ?
#
loop_
_entity_poly.entity_id
_entity_poly.type
_entity_poly.pdbx_seq_one_letter_code
_entity_poly.pdbx_strand_id
1 'polypeptide(L)'
;MKRHLNTSYRLVWNHITGTLVVASELARSRGKRAGVAVALSLAAVTSVPALAADKVVQAGETVNDGTLTNHDNQIVLGTANGMTISTGLEYGPDNEANTGGQWIQNGGIANNTTVTGGGLQRVNAGGSVSDTVISAGGGQSLQGQAVNTTLNGGEQWVHEGGIATGTVINEKGWQAIKSGAVATDTVVNTGAEGGPDAENGDTGQTVYGDAVRTTINKNGRQIVAAEGTANTTVVYAGGDQTVHGHALDTTLNGGYQYVHNGGTASGTVVNSDGWQIVKNGGVAGNTTVNQKGRLQVDAGGTATNVTLKQGGALVTSTAATVTGINRLGAFSVVEGKADNVVLENGGRLDVLTGHTATNTRVDDGGTLDVRNGGTATTVSMGNGGVLLADSGAAVSGTRSDGKAFSIGGGQADALMLEKGSSFTLNAGDTATDTTVNGGLFTARGGTLAGTTTLNNGAILTLSGKTVNNDTLTIREGDALLQGGSLTGNGSVEKSGSGTLTVSNTTLTQKAVNLNEGTLTLNDSTVTTDVIAQRGTALKLTGSTVLNGAIDPTNVTLASGATWNIPDNATVQSVVDDLSHAGQIHFTSTRTGKFVPATLKVKNLNGQNGTISLRVRPDMAQNNADRLVIDGGRATGKTILNLVNAGNSASGLATSGKGIQVVEAINGATTEEGAFIQGNKLQAGAFNYSLNRDSDESWYLRSENAYRAEVPLYTSMLTQAMDYDRILAGSRSHQTGVNGENNSVRLSIQGGHLGHDNNGGIARGATPESSGSYGFVRLEGDLLRTEVAGMSLTTGVYGAAGHSSVDVKDDDGSRAGTVRDDAGSLGGYLNLVHTSSGLWADIVAQGTRHSMKASSDNN
;
A
#
# COMPACT_ATOMS: atom_id res chain seq x y z
N MET A 1 -51.51 -6.88 -23.59
CA MET A 1 -51.42 -8.30 -23.15
C MET A 1 -49.95 -8.62 -22.87
N LYS A 2 -49.67 -9.36 -21.79
CA LYS A 2 -48.37 -9.80 -21.23
C LYS A 2 -47.64 -8.85 -20.25
N ARG A 3 -48.11 -9.03 -19.00
CA ARG A 3 -47.48 -8.92 -17.67
C ARG A 3 -45.95 -9.12 -17.64
N HIS A 4 -45.26 -8.19 -16.97
CA HIS A 4 -43.98 -8.46 -16.30
C HIS A 4 -44.25 -9.15 -14.96
N LEU A 5 -43.71 -10.35 -14.79
CA LEU A 5 -43.63 -11.08 -13.53
C LEU A 5 -42.34 -10.66 -12.80
N ASN A 6 -42.45 -10.29 -11.53
CA ASN A 6 -41.33 -10.01 -10.65
C ASN A 6 -40.89 -11.33 -9.99
N THR A 7 -39.62 -11.71 -10.18
CA THR A 7 -39.00 -12.95 -9.67
C THR A 7 -38.00 -12.63 -8.58
N SER A 8 -38.46 -12.60 -7.32
CA SER A 8 -37.63 -12.82 -6.11
C SER A 8 -38.55 -13.07 -4.92
N TYR A 9 -38.43 -14.24 -4.29
CA TYR A 9 -39.16 -14.64 -3.08
C TYR A 9 -38.17 -15.15 -2.04
N ARG A 10 -38.32 -14.76 -0.77
CA ARG A 10 -37.52 -15.30 0.34
C ARG A 10 -38.40 -16.22 1.19
N LEU A 11 -37.90 -17.44 1.43
CA LEU A 11 -38.51 -18.38 2.37
C LEU A 11 -37.94 -18.11 3.76
N VAL A 12 -38.79 -17.82 4.74
CA VAL A 12 -38.40 -17.60 6.14
C VAL A 12 -39.06 -18.66 7.00
N TRP A 13 -38.27 -19.28 7.88
CA TRP A 13 -38.73 -20.30 8.82
C TRP A 13 -39.55 -19.64 9.93
N ASN A 14 -40.83 -20.00 10.05
CA ASN A 14 -41.70 -19.49 11.11
C ASN A 14 -41.71 -20.47 12.30
N HIS A 15 -41.05 -20.06 13.39
CA HIS A 15 -40.92 -20.87 14.61
C HIS A 15 -42.25 -21.13 15.35
N ILE A 16 -43.32 -20.40 15.06
CA ILE A 16 -44.63 -20.57 15.70
C ILE A 16 -45.46 -21.62 14.96
N THR A 17 -45.33 -21.73 13.63
CA THR A 17 -46.11 -22.68 12.81
C THR A 17 -45.32 -23.90 12.34
N GLY A 18 -43.99 -23.92 12.53
CA GLY A 18 -43.12 -25.04 12.14
C GLY A 18 -43.00 -25.25 10.64
N THR A 19 -43.19 -24.19 9.84
CA THR A 19 -43.21 -24.26 8.37
C THR A 19 -42.47 -23.10 7.71
N LEU A 20 -41.96 -23.31 6.49
CA LEU A 20 -41.37 -22.27 5.64
C LEU A 20 -42.49 -21.43 5.00
N VAL A 21 -42.43 -20.11 5.16
CA VAL A 21 -43.43 -19.18 4.61
C VAL A 21 -42.75 -18.23 3.62
N VAL A 22 -43.42 -17.95 2.50
CA VAL A 22 -42.95 -17.03 1.46
C VAL A 22 -43.31 -15.59 1.83
N ALA A 23 -42.31 -14.70 1.96
CA ALA A 23 -42.53 -13.27 2.20
C ALA A 23 -42.13 -12.43 0.95
N SER A 24 -43.00 -11.48 0.59
CA SER A 24 -42.79 -10.47 -0.47
C SER A 24 -42.54 -9.10 0.18
N GLU A 25 -41.66 -8.29 -0.42
CA GLU A 25 -41.09 -7.06 0.15
C GLU A 25 -42.06 -5.87 0.28
N LEU A 26 -43.37 -6.08 0.11
CA LEU A 26 -44.37 -5.00 0.11
C LEU A 26 -45.59 -5.26 1.02
N ALA A 27 -45.38 -5.79 2.23
CA ALA A 27 -46.43 -5.89 3.24
C ALA A 27 -46.16 -4.92 4.41
N ARG A 28 -46.75 -3.72 4.36
CA ARG A 28 -46.97 -2.86 5.54
C ARG A 28 -48.36 -3.11 6.11
N SER A 29 -48.44 -3.08 7.44
CA SER A 29 -49.61 -2.96 8.33
C SER A 29 -50.25 -4.24 8.92
N ARG A 30 -50.17 -4.27 10.26
CA ARG A 30 -51.18 -4.63 11.27
C ARG A 30 -52.19 -5.74 10.92
N GLY A 31 -51.96 -6.93 11.47
CA GLY A 31 -53.00 -7.95 11.66
C GLY A 31 -53.36 -8.10 13.15
N LYS A 32 -54.52 -7.58 13.56
CA LYS A 32 -55.21 -8.00 14.80
C LYS A 32 -55.71 -9.43 14.61
N ARG A 33 -55.48 -10.33 15.57
CA ARG A 33 -56.19 -11.62 15.64
C ARG A 33 -57.34 -11.52 16.62
N ALA A 34 -58.55 -11.73 16.11
CA ALA A 34 -59.71 -12.13 16.89
C ALA A 34 -59.64 -13.64 17.13
N GLY A 35 -59.80 -14.07 18.38
CA GLY A 35 -59.94 -15.48 18.77
C GLY A 35 -61.21 -15.65 19.59
N VAL A 36 -62.10 -16.52 19.13
CA VAL A 36 -63.32 -17.03 19.80
C VAL A 36 -63.27 -18.54 19.56
N ALA A 37 -63.64 -19.46 20.44
CA ALA A 37 -63.83 -19.56 21.89
C ALA A 37 -64.05 -21.07 22.16
N VAL A 38 -63.72 -21.58 23.35
CA VAL A 38 -64.41 -22.75 23.93
C VAL A 38 -64.69 -22.44 25.40
N ALA A 39 -65.96 -22.61 25.78
CA ALA A 39 -66.60 -22.16 27.00
C ALA A 39 -66.36 -23.09 28.21
N LEU A 40 -66.46 -22.54 29.44
CA LEU A 40 -67.52 -22.95 30.38
C LEU A 40 -67.64 -22.02 31.61
N SER A 41 -68.90 -21.70 31.91
CA SER A 41 -69.51 -21.28 33.18
C SER A 41 -69.56 -19.78 33.57
N LEU A 42 -70.79 -19.26 33.38
CA LEU A 42 -71.67 -18.65 34.39
C LEU A 42 -71.84 -17.11 34.43
N ALA A 43 -73.12 -16.74 34.30
CA ALA A 43 -73.80 -15.47 34.58
C ALA A 43 -73.72 -14.36 33.52
N ALA A 44 -74.84 -14.23 32.82
CA ALA A 44 -75.19 -13.17 31.90
C ALA A 44 -75.27 -11.79 32.58
N VAL A 45 -74.70 -10.77 31.94
CA VAL A 45 -75.40 -9.53 31.57
C VAL A 45 -74.72 -9.00 30.29
N THR A 46 -75.39 -9.10 29.14
CA THR A 46 -75.06 -8.24 28.00
C THR A 46 -75.56 -6.84 28.33
N SER A 47 -74.74 -6.05 29.02
CA SER A 47 -74.98 -4.61 29.08
C SER A 47 -74.53 -4.05 27.73
N VAL A 48 -75.50 -3.55 26.98
CA VAL A 48 -75.34 -2.38 26.10
C VAL A 48 -74.32 -1.43 26.75
N PRO A 49 -73.38 -0.77 26.04
CA PRO A 49 -72.53 0.22 26.68
C PRO A 49 -73.45 1.26 27.31
N ALA A 50 -73.67 1.15 28.62
CA ALA A 50 -74.17 2.26 29.38
C ALA A 50 -73.05 3.29 29.26
N LEU A 51 -73.36 4.44 28.65
CA LEU A 51 -72.55 5.63 28.84
C LEU A 51 -72.29 5.70 30.34
N ALA A 52 -71.05 5.44 30.76
CA ALA A 52 -70.65 5.62 32.14
C ALA A 52 -70.99 7.07 32.49
N ALA A 53 -71.86 7.26 33.47
CA ALA A 53 -72.24 8.61 33.88
C ALA A 53 -70.99 9.36 34.34
N ASP A 54 -70.80 10.58 33.86
CA ASP A 54 -69.64 11.39 34.19
C ASP A 54 -69.50 11.51 35.72
N LYS A 55 -68.34 11.14 36.25
CA LYS A 55 -68.04 11.31 37.67
C LYS A 55 -67.59 12.76 37.90
N VAL A 56 -68.48 13.59 38.42
CA VAL A 56 -68.17 15.01 38.68
C VAL A 56 -67.65 15.18 40.11
N VAL A 57 -66.45 15.77 40.26
CA VAL A 57 -65.90 16.25 41.54
C VAL A 57 -66.25 17.73 41.65
N GLN A 58 -67.19 18.07 42.52
CA GLN A 58 -67.72 19.44 42.62
C GLN A 58 -66.71 20.39 43.28
N ALA A 59 -66.91 21.70 43.12
CA ALA A 59 -66.09 22.71 43.78
C ALA A 59 -66.09 22.52 45.31
N GLY A 60 -64.91 22.52 45.93
CA GLY A 60 -64.72 22.26 47.36
C GLY A 60 -64.71 20.78 47.77
N GLU A 61 -65.05 19.86 46.85
CA GLU A 61 -64.93 18.43 47.06
C GLU A 61 -63.48 17.96 46.82
N THR A 62 -63.02 17.00 47.62
CA THR A 62 -61.74 16.32 47.39
C THR A 62 -61.97 14.82 47.28
N VAL A 63 -61.53 14.23 46.18
CA VAL A 63 -61.49 12.78 45.99
C VAL A 63 -60.05 12.30 45.96
N ASN A 64 -59.80 11.13 46.54
CA ASN A 64 -58.47 10.52 46.56
C ASN A 64 -58.58 9.12 45.97
N ASP A 65 -57.59 8.79 45.14
CA ASP A 65 -57.37 7.51 44.49
C ASP A 65 -58.53 7.04 43.59
N GLY A 66 -58.22 6.09 42.72
CA GLY A 66 -59.19 5.46 41.82
C GLY A 66 -58.64 5.33 40.40
N THR A 67 -59.33 4.53 39.60
CA THR A 67 -58.92 4.22 38.22
C THR A 67 -60.05 4.53 37.24
N LEU A 68 -59.77 5.29 36.18
CA LEU A 68 -60.69 5.48 35.05
C LEU A 68 -60.35 4.51 33.94
N THR A 69 -61.33 3.72 33.50
CA THR A 69 -61.19 2.70 32.44
C THR A 69 -62.40 2.76 31.49
N ASN A 70 -62.43 1.99 30.39
CA ASN A 70 -63.66 1.75 29.61
C ASN A 70 -64.47 3.02 29.21
N HIS A 71 -63.80 4.10 28.84
CA HIS A 71 -64.37 5.41 28.50
C HIS A 71 -65.04 6.15 29.67
N ASP A 72 -64.73 5.80 30.91
CA ASP A 72 -65.12 6.56 32.10
C ASP A 72 -64.60 8.00 32.02
N ASN A 73 -65.49 8.97 32.28
CA ASN A 73 -65.12 10.38 32.41
C ASN A 73 -65.12 10.82 33.88
N GLN A 74 -64.09 11.57 34.28
CA GLN A 74 -64.10 12.35 35.52
C GLN A 74 -63.99 13.84 35.22
N ILE A 75 -64.99 14.63 35.60
CA ILE A 75 -64.98 16.09 35.46
C ILE A 75 -64.61 16.70 36.81
N VAL A 76 -63.49 17.42 36.88
CA VAL A 76 -62.95 17.96 38.15
C VAL A 76 -63.12 19.48 38.20
N LEU A 77 -64.01 19.94 39.08
CA LEU A 77 -64.19 21.34 39.49
C LEU A 77 -63.62 21.60 40.91
N GLY A 78 -63.44 20.53 41.72
CA GLY A 78 -62.80 20.53 43.03
C GLY A 78 -61.35 20.02 42.99
N THR A 79 -61.01 19.03 43.82
CA THR A 79 -59.67 18.42 43.90
C THR A 79 -59.70 16.91 43.71
N ALA A 80 -58.83 16.37 42.85
CA ALA A 80 -58.66 14.93 42.65
C ALA A 80 -57.19 14.52 42.86
N ASN A 81 -56.91 13.67 43.84
CA ASN A 81 -55.55 13.23 44.15
C ASN A 81 -55.34 11.75 43.81
N GLY A 82 -54.18 11.37 43.28
CA GLY A 82 -53.76 9.96 43.15
C GLY A 82 -54.52 9.14 42.09
N MET A 83 -55.20 9.81 41.15
CA MET A 83 -56.00 9.11 40.13
C MET A 83 -55.11 8.38 39.12
N THR A 84 -55.49 7.16 38.74
CA THR A 84 -54.90 6.42 37.62
C THR A 84 -55.83 6.49 36.40
N ILE A 85 -55.33 6.97 35.27
CA ILE A 85 -56.11 7.16 34.04
C ILE A 85 -55.63 6.17 32.97
N SER A 86 -56.53 5.31 32.49
CA SER A 86 -56.24 4.28 31.48
C SER A 86 -57.26 4.28 30.33
N THR A 87 -57.97 5.39 30.13
CA THR A 87 -58.96 5.58 29.04
C THR A 87 -59.00 7.04 28.55
N GLY A 88 -59.55 7.26 27.34
CA GLY A 88 -59.75 8.59 26.76
C GLY A 88 -58.73 9.01 25.70
N LEU A 89 -57.91 8.10 25.16
CA LEU A 89 -56.85 8.44 24.19
C LEU A 89 -57.02 7.73 22.83
N GLU A 90 -58.25 7.45 22.41
CA GLU A 90 -58.56 6.65 21.22
C GLU A 90 -57.99 7.24 19.92
N TYR A 91 -57.93 8.57 19.83
CA TYR A 91 -57.51 9.34 18.67
C TYR A 91 -56.22 10.15 18.92
N GLY A 92 -55.52 9.87 20.02
CA GLY A 92 -54.33 10.61 20.45
C GLY A 92 -54.66 11.86 21.28
N PRO A 93 -53.68 12.44 21.98
CA PRO A 93 -53.89 13.50 22.97
C PRO A 93 -54.38 14.84 22.40
N ASP A 94 -54.11 15.14 21.14
CA ASP A 94 -54.49 16.40 20.45
C ASP A 94 -55.84 16.29 19.71
N ASN A 95 -56.76 15.44 20.18
CA ASN A 95 -58.04 15.21 19.51
C ASN A 95 -59.23 15.38 20.46
N GLU A 96 -60.21 16.19 20.04
CA GLU A 96 -61.41 16.46 20.83
C GLU A 96 -62.48 15.37 20.71
N ALA A 97 -62.34 14.44 19.76
CA ALA A 97 -63.25 13.32 19.57
C ALA A 97 -63.01 12.17 20.55
N ASN A 98 -61.99 12.25 21.41
CA ASN A 98 -61.74 11.26 22.45
C ASN A 98 -62.90 11.20 23.45
N THR A 99 -63.15 10.00 23.98
CA THR A 99 -64.22 9.76 24.96
C THR A 99 -63.67 9.00 26.16
N GLY A 100 -63.90 9.52 27.36
CA GLY A 100 -63.24 9.03 28.58
C GLY A 100 -62.10 9.95 29.02
N GLY A 101 -61.58 9.71 30.22
CA GLY A 101 -60.42 10.40 30.77
C GLY A 101 -60.74 11.38 31.91
N GLN A 102 -59.72 12.08 32.38
CA GLN A 102 -59.84 13.06 33.46
C GLN A 102 -59.82 14.48 32.89
N TRP A 103 -60.88 15.24 33.14
CA TRP A 103 -61.09 16.59 32.61
C TRP A 103 -61.03 17.60 33.75
N ILE A 104 -59.92 18.34 33.84
CA ILE A 104 -59.71 19.38 34.85
C ILE A 104 -60.27 20.68 34.32
N GLN A 105 -61.35 21.15 34.94
CA GLN A 105 -62.05 22.37 34.55
C GLN A 105 -61.47 23.59 35.27
N ASN A 106 -61.98 24.77 34.91
CA ASN A 106 -61.59 26.02 35.57
C ASN A 106 -61.78 25.95 37.10
N GLY A 107 -60.73 26.23 37.86
CA GLY A 107 -60.69 26.13 39.32
C GLY A 107 -60.46 24.71 39.87
N GLY A 108 -60.52 23.69 39.00
CA GLY A 108 -60.23 22.31 39.35
C GLY A 108 -58.74 22.05 39.51
N ILE A 109 -58.41 21.15 40.44
CA ILE A 109 -57.03 20.76 40.78
C ILE A 109 -56.91 19.24 40.70
N ALA A 110 -55.87 18.72 40.06
CA ALA A 110 -55.48 17.32 40.22
C ALA A 110 -54.01 17.14 40.59
N ASN A 111 -53.75 16.28 41.57
CA ASN A 111 -52.40 16.05 42.08
C ASN A 111 -52.04 14.58 42.00
N ASN A 112 -50.78 14.27 41.68
CA ASN A 112 -50.26 12.90 41.64
C ASN A 112 -51.04 11.97 40.70
N THR A 113 -51.57 12.51 39.60
CA THR A 113 -52.28 11.70 38.59
C THR A 113 -51.29 10.83 37.83
N THR A 114 -51.56 9.52 37.72
CA THR A 114 -50.82 8.61 36.85
C THR A 114 -51.61 8.36 35.56
N VAL A 115 -51.10 8.79 34.41
CA VAL A 115 -51.69 8.55 33.10
C VAL A 115 -50.94 7.42 32.41
N THR A 116 -51.64 6.33 32.10
CA THR A 116 -51.07 5.11 31.51
C THR A 116 -51.47 4.97 30.03
N GLY A 117 -51.02 3.92 29.35
CA GLY A 117 -51.36 3.67 27.95
C GLY A 117 -52.87 3.67 27.70
N GLY A 118 -53.31 4.49 26.75
CA GLY A 118 -54.73 4.72 26.46
C GLY A 118 -55.41 5.75 27.35
N GLY A 119 -54.72 6.29 28.36
CA GLY A 119 -55.22 7.33 29.26
C GLY A 119 -55.03 8.76 28.74
N LEU A 120 -56.03 9.61 28.96
CA LEU A 120 -55.96 11.05 28.68
C LEU A 120 -56.28 11.88 29.92
N GLN A 121 -55.38 12.80 30.27
CA GLN A 121 -55.67 13.92 31.17
C GLN A 121 -55.82 15.20 30.36
N ARG A 122 -57.01 15.80 30.34
CA ARG A 122 -57.27 17.08 29.68
C ARG A 122 -57.38 18.19 30.73
N VAL A 123 -56.49 19.16 30.65
CA VAL A 123 -56.42 20.30 31.56
C VAL A 123 -56.90 21.54 30.80
N ASN A 124 -58.16 21.91 31.00
CA ASN A 124 -58.76 23.06 30.32
C ASN A 124 -58.25 24.38 30.93
N ALA A 125 -58.52 25.48 30.24
CA ALA A 125 -58.18 26.82 30.72
C ALA A 125 -58.68 27.06 32.16
N GLY A 126 -57.80 27.54 33.03
CA GLY A 126 -58.05 27.76 34.46
C GLY A 126 -57.97 26.50 35.34
N GLY A 127 -57.78 25.31 34.78
CA GLY A 127 -57.48 24.08 35.52
C GLY A 127 -55.99 23.97 35.86
N SER A 128 -55.67 23.27 36.95
CA SER A 128 -54.29 23.08 37.42
C SER A 128 -54.00 21.62 37.76
N VAL A 129 -52.81 21.15 37.38
CA VAL A 129 -52.33 19.81 37.75
C VAL A 129 -50.90 19.86 38.30
N SER A 130 -50.61 18.98 39.26
CA SER A 130 -49.27 18.83 39.82
C SER A 130 -48.84 17.37 39.94
N ASP A 131 -47.54 17.14 39.79
CA ASP A 131 -46.88 15.84 39.96
C ASP A 131 -47.51 14.72 39.11
N THR A 132 -48.00 15.08 37.91
CA THR A 132 -48.57 14.11 36.96
C THR A 132 -47.47 13.21 36.39
N VAL A 133 -47.65 11.90 36.41
CA VAL A 133 -46.76 10.93 35.75
C VAL A 133 -47.46 10.34 34.53
N ILE A 134 -46.88 10.52 33.35
CA ILE A 134 -47.44 10.04 32.08
C ILE A 134 -46.52 8.96 31.52
N SER A 135 -47.05 7.75 31.30
CA SER A 135 -46.26 6.58 30.94
C SER A 135 -46.90 5.77 29.82
N ALA A 136 -46.08 4.98 29.11
CA ALA A 136 -46.51 3.94 28.17
C ALA A 136 -47.50 4.41 27.08
N GLY A 137 -47.27 5.58 26.50
CA GLY A 137 -48.10 6.19 25.46
C GLY A 137 -49.39 6.84 25.98
N GLY A 138 -49.52 7.07 27.29
CA GLY A 138 -50.54 7.97 27.84
C GLY A 138 -50.32 9.42 27.41
N GLY A 139 -51.37 10.25 27.50
CA GLY A 139 -51.33 11.63 27.02
C GLY A 139 -51.89 12.66 27.99
N GLN A 140 -51.32 13.87 27.97
CA GLN A 140 -51.90 15.06 28.57
C GLN A 140 -52.11 16.15 27.50
N SER A 141 -53.33 16.69 27.43
CA SER A 141 -53.67 17.89 26.66
C SER A 141 -53.80 19.06 27.63
N LEU A 142 -52.95 20.07 27.48
CA LEU A 142 -52.76 21.14 28.46
C LEU A 142 -53.08 22.53 27.87
N GLN A 143 -54.20 23.11 28.31
CA GLN A 143 -54.62 24.51 28.07
C GLN A 143 -54.60 25.34 29.37
N GLY A 144 -54.55 24.68 30.53
CA GLY A 144 -54.36 25.30 31.85
C GLY A 144 -52.90 25.27 32.32
N GLN A 145 -52.69 24.91 33.59
CA GLN A 145 -51.35 24.84 34.20
C GLN A 145 -50.98 23.41 34.57
N ALA A 146 -49.74 23.00 34.29
CA ALA A 146 -49.14 21.77 34.79
C ALA A 146 -47.80 22.04 35.47
N VAL A 147 -47.58 21.47 36.65
CA VAL A 147 -46.34 21.59 37.42
C VAL A 147 -45.76 20.21 37.70
N ASN A 148 -44.45 20.04 37.50
CA ASN A 148 -43.69 18.80 37.77
C ASN A 148 -44.21 17.56 37.04
N THR A 149 -44.67 17.71 35.79
CA THR A 149 -45.06 16.55 34.97
C THR A 149 -43.84 15.67 34.67
N THR A 150 -43.95 14.35 34.83
CA THR A 150 -42.92 13.39 34.41
C THR A 150 -43.39 12.55 33.22
N LEU A 151 -42.64 12.53 32.12
CA LEU A 151 -42.95 11.77 30.90
C LEU A 151 -42.01 10.56 30.77
N ASN A 152 -42.53 9.35 31.02
CA ASN A 152 -41.81 8.08 30.90
C ASN A 152 -42.38 7.28 29.72
N GLY A 153 -42.13 7.75 28.49
CA GLY A 153 -42.75 7.19 27.27
C GLY A 153 -44.17 7.69 27.00
N GLY A 154 -44.62 8.73 27.70
CA GLY A 154 -45.90 9.41 27.49
C GLY A 154 -45.75 10.78 26.85
N GLU A 155 -46.88 11.38 26.48
CA GLU A 155 -46.93 12.63 25.71
C GLU A 155 -47.58 13.78 26.48
N GLN A 156 -47.02 14.99 26.36
CA GLN A 156 -47.62 16.23 26.84
C GLN A 156 -47.74 17.24 25.70
N TRP A 157 -48.97 17.63 25.40
CA TRP A 157 -49.31 18.62 24.38
C TRP A 157 -49.74 19.91 25.06
N VAL A 158 -48.89 20.94 25.00
CA VAL A 158 -49.17 22.26 25.57
C VAL A 158 -49.78 23.12 24.46
N HIS A 159 -51.06 23.44 24.60
CA HIS A 159 -51.82 24.24 23.65
C HIS A 159 -51.74 25.74 23.98
N GLU A 160 -52.28 26.57 23.09
CA GLU A 160 -52.39 28.02 23.29
C GLU A 160 -52.92 28.38 24.68
N GLY A 161 -52.21 29.27 25.38
CA GLY A 161 -52.53 29.67 26.77
C GLY A 161 -52.10 28.69 27.85
N GLY A 162 -51.69 27.47 27.48
CA GLY A 162 -51.19 26.46 28.40
C GLY A 162 -49.78 26.74 28.91
N ILE A 163 -49.54 26.43 30.18
CA ILE A 163 -48.24 26.62 30.85
C ILE A 163 -47.79 25.32 31.52
N ALA A 164 -46.68 24.76 31.04
CA ALA A 164 -45.99 23.63 31.69
C ALA A 164 -44.75 24.13 32.45
N THR A 165 -44.61 23.76 33.72
CA THR A 165 -43.45 24.14 34.57
C THR A 165 -42.80 22.90 35.14
N GLY A 166 -41.49 22.75 34.96
CA GLY A 166 -40.73 21.65 35.56
C GLY A 166 -41.02 20.27 34.95
N THR A 167 -41.42 20.20 33.67
CA THR A 167 -41.63 18.89 33.01
C THR A 167 -40.30 18.15 32.89
N VAL A 168 -40.25 16.89 33.32
CA VAL A 168 -39.11 15.99 33.12
C VAL A 168 -39.43 14.96 32.04
N ILE A 169 -38.68 14.97 30.95
CA ILE A 169 -38.86 14.10 29.78
C ILE A 169 -37.81 13.00 29.81
N ASN A 170 -38.21 11.78 30.18
CA ASN A 170 -37.36 10.59 30.23
C ASN A 170 -37.60 9.71 29.00
N GLU A 171 -36.99 8.52 28.95
CA GLU A 171 -36.96 7.62 27.79
C GLU A 171 -38.29 7.57 27.01
N LYS A 172 -38.24 7.93 25.71
CA LYS A 172 -39.37 7.99 24.77
C LYS A 172 -40.50 8.96 25.13
N GLY A 173 -40.36 9.74 26.20
CA GLY A 173 -41.29 10.82 26.51
C GLY A 173 -41.21 11.92 25.45
N TRP A 174 -42.33 12.62 25.27
CA TRP A 174 -42.41 13.70 24.30
C TRP A 174 -43.27 14.86 24.77
N GLN A 175 -42.72 16.08 24.68
CA GLN A 175 -43.43 17.32 24.94
C GLN A 175 -43.52 18.16 23.67
N ALA A 176 -44.74 18.51 23.26
CA ALA A 176 -44.99 19.42 22.16
C ALA A 176 -45.57 20.75 22.70
N ILE A 177 -44.85 21.86 22.47
CA ILE A 177 -45.27 23.20 22.87
C ILE A 177 -45.82 23.90 21.64
N LYS A 178 -47.14 24.08 21.56
CA LYS A 178 -47.80 24.72 20.41
C LYS A 178 -47.60 26.23 20.43
N SER A 179 -47.95 26.89 19.32
CA SER A 179 -47.96 28.35 19.23
C SER A 179 -48.84 28.95 20.34
N GLY A 180 -48.35 30.03 20.97
CA GLY A 180 -49.02 30.68 22.10
C GLY A 180 -48.94 29.92 23.45
N ALA A 181 -48.20 28.82 23.51
CA ALA A 181 -47.98 28.03 24.72
C ALA A 181 -46.58 28.26 25.29
N VAL A 182 -46.41 28.03 26.60
CA VAL A 182 -45.13 28.21 27.29
C VAL A 182 -44.75 26.96 28.08
N ALA A 183 -43.50 26.50 27.94
CA ALA A 183 -42.89 25.60 28.89
C ALA A 183 -41.71 26.28 29.60
N THR A 184 -41.60 26.07 30.92
CA THR A 184 -40.51 26.61 31.73
C THR A 184 -39.83 25.50 32.51
N ASP A 185 -38.51 25.59 32.63
CA ASP A 185 -37.69 24.71 33.48
C ASP A 185 -37.82 23.22 33.10
N THR A 186 -38.05 22.92 31.81
CA THR A 186 -38.10 21.55 31.28
C THR A 186 -36.73 20.87 31.37
N VAL A 187 -36.68 19.62 31.81
CA VAL A 187 -35.50 18.76 31.78
C VAL A 187 -35.69 17.67 30.72
N VAL A 188 -34.79 17.59 29.73
CA VAL A 188 -34.87 16.66 28.61
C VAL A 188 -33.76 15.61 28.69
N ASN A 189 -34.13 14.33 28.81
CA ASN A 189 -33.23 13.18 28.97
C ASN A 189 -33.34 12.14 27.83
N THR A 190 -34.10 12.42 26.76
CA THR A 190 -34.31 11.52 25.61
C THR A 190 -34.50 12.31 24.30
N GLY A 191 -34.42 11.62 23.16
CA GLY A 191 -34.75 12.12 21.83
C GLY A 191 -33.56 12.25 20.88
N ALA A 192 -32.33 12.23 21.39
CA ALA A 192 -31.09 12.33 20.60
C ALA A 192 -30.45 10.95 20.28
N GLU A 193 -31.12 9.83 20.57
CA GLU A 193 -30.56 8.48 20.37
C GLU A 193 -30.26 8.14 18.89
N GLY A 194 -30.86 8.89 17.94
CA GLY A 194 -30.60 8.77 16.50
C GLY A 194 -29.40 9.58 15.99
N GLY A 195 -28.75 10.36 16.84
CA GLY A 195 -27.68 11.27 16.47
C GLY A 195 -28.18 12.64 15.97
N PRO A 196 -27.24 13.54 15.59
CA PRO A 196 -27.52 14.98 15.45
C PRO A 196 -28.38 15.38 14.24
N ASP A 197 -28.45 14.54 13.21
CA ASP A 197 -29.29 14.76 12.02
C ASP A 197 -30.61 13.96 12.07
N ALA A 198 -30.87 13.23 13.17
CA ALA A 198 -32.14 12.53 13.33
C ALA A 198 -33.23 13.53 13.73
N GLU A 199 -34.12 13.85 12.79
CA GLU A 199 -35.37 14.55 13.07
C GLU A 199 -36.39 13.59 13.72
N ASN A 200 -36.07 13.05 14.90
CA ASN A 200 -37.03 12.31 15.70
C ASN A 200 -38.07 13.31 16.22
N GLY A 201 -39.19 13.45 15.50
CA GLY A 201 -40.27 14.39 15.82
C GLY A 201 -41.13 13.98 17.03
N ASP A 202 -41.02 12.73 17.47
CA ASP A 202 -41.97 12.10 18.41
C ASP A 202 -41.33 11.75 19.78
N THR A 203 -40.16 12.33 20.10
CA THR A 203 -39.44 12.14 21.38
C THR A 203 -38.66 13.38 21.76
N GLY A 204 -38.47 13.64 23.05
CA GLY A 204 -37.79 14.86 23.54
C GLY A 204 -38.74 16.05 23.63
N GLN A 205 -38.27 17.26 23.31
CA GLN A 205 -39.07 18.48 23.32
C GLN A 205 -39.16 19.10 21.92
N THR A 206 -40.36 19.32 21.41
CA THR A 206 -40.60 20.09 20.18
C THR A 206 -41.27 21.42 20.52
N VAL A 207 -40.66 22.53 20.08
CA VAL A 207 -41.04 23.90 20.41
C VAL A 207 -41.59 24.60 19.16
N TYR A 208 -42.89 24.82 19.12
CA TYR A 208 -43.57 25.71 18.16
C TYR A 208 -43.99 27.04 18.81
N GLY A 209 -44.12 27.08 20.15
CA GLY A 209 -44.33 28.29 20.96
C GLY A 209 -43.04 28.71 21.68
N ASP A 210 -43.12 28.88 23.01
CA ASP A 210 -42.00 29.35 23.83
C ASP A 210 -41.51 28.29 24.83
N ALA A 211 -40.20 28.06 24.87
CA ALA A 211 -39.53 27.26 25.89
C ALA A 211 -38.48 28.11 26.63
N VAL A 212 -38.52 28.13 27.96
CA VAL A 212 -37.63 28.98 28.78
C VAL A 212 -36.90 28.15 29.83
N ARG A 213 -35.58 28.35 29.96
CA ARG A 213 -34.72 27.63 30.91
C ARG A 213 -34.74 26.11 30.75
N THR A 214 -34.78 25.63 29.51
CA THR A 214 -34.68 24.18 29.24
C THR A 214 -33.27 23.67 29.58
N THR A 215 -33.20 22.56 30.32
CA THR A 215 -31.96 21.79 30.51
C THR A 215 -32.00 20.53 29.64
N ILE A 216 -31.02 20.38 28.76
CA ILE A 216 -30.87 19.21 27.89
C ILE A 216 -29.68 18.39 28.39
N ASN A 217 -29.97 17.21 28.94
CA ASN A 217 -28.95 16.28 29.41
C ASN A 217 -28.50 15.35 28.28
N LYS A 218 -27.61 14.41 28.62
CA LYS A 218 -27.20 13.34 27.72
C LYS A 218 -28.42 12.62 27.12
N ASN A 219 -28.37 12.39 25.81
CA ASN A 219 -29.44 11.84 24.98
C ASN A 219 -30.69 12.73 24.86
N GLY A 220 -30.72 13.90 25.51
CA GLY A 220 -31.82 14.85 25.40
C GLY A 220 -31.82 15.58 24.06
N ARG A 221 -33.01 15.83 23.50
CA ARG A 221 -33.16 16.63 22.29
C ARG A 221 -34.25 17.69 22.41
N GLN A 222 -33.91 18.93 22.04
CA GLN A 222 -34.87 20.01 21.80
C GLN A 222 -34.88 20.38 20.32
N ILE A 223 -36.06 20.38 19.70
CA ILE A 223 -36.29 20.91 18.35
C ILE A 223 -37.01 22.24 18.48
N VAL A 224 -36.38 23.32 18.04
CA VAL A 224 -37.01 24.63 17.89
C VAL A 224 -37.51 24.73 16.45
N ALA A 225 -38.82 24.54 16.25
CA ALA A 225 -39.45 24.65 14.93
C ALA A 225 -39.39 26.10 14.41
N ALA A 226 -39.73 26.32 13.13
CA ALA A 226 -39.57 27.62 12.45
C ALA A 226 -40.20 28.81 13.21
N GLU A 227 -41.35 28.62 13.83
CA GLU A 227 -42.06 29.67 14.60
C GLU A 227 -41.73 29.64 16.10
N GLY A 228 -40.97 28.64 16.56
CA GLY A 228 -40.67 28.43 17.96
C GLY A 228 -39.53 29.31 18.46
N THR A 229 -39.57 29.63 19.75
CA THR A 229 -38.50 30.31 20.47
C THR A 229 -38.06 29.51 21.69
N ALA A 230 -36.75 29.27 21.82
CA ALA A 230 -36.14 28.72 23.02
C ALA A 230 -35.21 29.76 23.66
N ASN A 231 -35.37 30.01 24.95
CA ASN A 231 -34.62 31.04 25.68
C ASN A 231 -33.91 30.45 26.90
N THR A 232 -32.62 30.77 27.07
CA THR A 232 -31.78 30.34 28.21
C THR A 232 -31.65 28.81 28.28
N THR A 233 -31.45 28.15 27.14
CA THR A 233 -31.27 26.69 27.09
C THR A 233 -29.86 26.32 27.55
N VAL A 234 -29.72 25.30 28.41
CA VAL A 234 -28.41 24.70 28.76
C VAL A 234 -28.32 23.31 28.16
N VAL A 235 -27.25 23.04 27.40
CA VAL A 235 -27.04 21.75 26.73
C VAL A 235 -25.77 21.10 27.27
N TYR A 236 -25.90 19.97 27.95
CA TYR A 236 -24.78 19.19 28.47
C TYR A 236 -24.26 18.17 27.45
N ALA A 237 -23.10 17.57 27.77
CA ALA A 237 -22.46 16.57 26.93
C ALA A 237 -23.40 15.44 26.48
N GLY A 238 -23.49 15.27 25.16
CA GLY A 238 -24.37 14.29 24.50
C GLY A 238 -25.84 14.69 24.39
N GLY A 239 -26.19 15.94 24.72
CA GLY A 239 -27.49 16.53 24.41
C GLY A 239 -27.43 17.44 23.19
N ASP A 240 -28.58 17.61 22.53
CA ASP A 240 -28.71 18.31 21.25
C ASP A 240 -29.83 19.36 21.24
N GLN A 241 -29.56 20.54 20.68
CA GLN A 241 -30.55 21.52 20.28
C GLN A 241 -30.54 21.71 18.75
N THR A 242 -31.66 21.44 18.08
CA THR A 242 -31.84 21.72 16.65
C THR A 242 -32.69 22.97 16.48
N VAL A 243 -32.21 23.94 15.70
CA VAL A 243 -32.80 25.28 15.58
C VAL A 243 -33.22 25.55 14.14
N HIS A 244 -34.52 25.56 13.90
CA HIS A 244 -35.16 26.07 12.68
C HIS A 244 -35.84 27.43 12.91
N GLY A 245 -36.21 27.76 14.16
CA GLY A 245 -36.72 29.07 14.58
C GLY A 245 -35.66 29.89 15.32
N HIS A 246 -35.97 30.31 16.55
CA HIS A 246 -35.10 31.20 17.33
C HIS A 246 -34.57 30.55 18.63
N ALA A 247 -33.25 30.51 18.80
CA ALA A 247 -32.61 30.13 20.06
C ALA A 247 -31.85 31.33 20.65
N LEU A 248 -32.17 31.69 21.88
CA LEU A 248 -31.61 32.84 22.60
C LEU A 248 -30.86 32.36 23.85
N ASP A 249 -29.66 32.88 24.06
CA ASP A 249 -28.85 32.66 25.27
C ASP A 249 -28.57 31.17 25.57
N THR A 250 -28.33 30.38 24.53
CA THR A 250 -27.98 28.96 24.69
C THR A 250 -26.56 28.81 25.27
N THR A 251 -26.40 27.99 26.32
CA THR A 251 -25.10 27.61 26.88
C THR A 251 -24.76 26.15 26.56
N LEU A 252 -23.66 25.90 25.84
CA LEU A 252 -23.20 24.57 25.45
C LEU A 252 -22.06 24.10 26.37
N ASN A 253 -22.38 23.21 27.30
CA ASN A 253 -21.44 22.57 28.25
C ASN A 253 -21.09 21.14 27.79
N GLY A 254 -20.40 21.04 26.65
CA GLY A 254 -20.11 19.76 25.98
C GLY A 254 -21.20 19.28 25.02
N GLY A 255 -22.36 19.95 25.00
CA GLY A 255 -23.48 19.63 24.11
C GLY A 255 -23.42 20.35 22.75
N TYR A 256 -24.42 20.08 21.91
CA TYR A 256 -24.45 20.55 20.52
C TYR A 256 -25.62 21.49 20.23
N GLN A 257 -25.39 22.49 19.38
CA GLN A 257 -26.45 23.31 18.77
C GLN A 257 -26.29 23.30 17.25
N TYR A 258 -27.34 22.87 16.55
CA TYR A 258 -27.41 22.85 15.08
C TYR A 258 -28.35 23.95 14.62
N VAL A 259 -27.81 24.98 13.99
CA VAL A 259 -28.59 26.07 13.39
C VAL A 259 -28.81 25.74 11.92
N HIS A 260 -30.03 25.33 11.58
CA HIS A 260 -30.43 24.93 10.24
C HIS A 260 -30.82 26.14 9.38
N ASN A 261 -31.09 25.90 8.09
CA ASN A 261 -31.59 26.91 7.17
C ASN A 261 -32.83 27.63 7.74
N GLY A 262 -32.80 28.96 7.77
CA GLY A 262 -33.84 29.81 8.35
C GLY A 262 -33.77 29.98 9.86
N GLY A 263 -33.02 29.11 10.56
CA GLY A 263 -32.83 29.19 12.00
C GLY A 263 -31.88 30.31 12.40
N THR A 264 -32.14 30.91 13.57
CA THR A 264 -31.31 31.96 14.17
C THR A 264 -30.95 31.60 15.62
N ALA A 265 -29.66 31.61 15.94
CA ALA A 265 -29.17 31.53 17.31
C ALA A 265 -28.51 32.85 17.72
N SER A 266 -28.85 33.40 18.89
CA SER A 266 -28.25 34.63 19.40
C SER A 266 -27.75 34.45 20.84
N GLY A 267 -26.55 34.94 21.13
CA GLY A 267 -25.98 34.90 22.49
C GLY A 267 -25.48 33.52 22.92
N THR A 268 -25.22 32.62 21.96
CA THR A 268 -24.72 31.28 22.29
C THR A 268 -23.34 31.35 22.96
N VAL A 269 -23.19 30.70 24.11
CA VAL A 269 -21.91 30.52 24.81
C VAL A 269 -21.44 29.08 24.64
N VAL A 270 -20.31 28.89 23.98
CA VAL A 270 -19.72 27.58 23.68
C VAL A 270 -18.56 27.31 24.64
N ASN A 271 -18.79 26.48 25.65
CA ASN A 271 -17.77 26.08 26.63
C ASN A 271 -16.98 24.85 26.15
N SER A 272 -16.07 24.33 26.99
CA SER A 272 -15.24 23.17 26.66
C SER A 272 -16.07 22.03 26.09
N ASP A 273 -15.62 21.50 24.95
CA ASP A 273 -16.23 20.40 24.21
C ASP A 273 -17.64 20.69 23.66
N GLY A 274 -18.18 21.87 23.93
CA GLY A 274 -19.42 22.37 23.32
C GLY A 274 -19.20 22.69 21.86
N TRP A 275 -20.23 22.50 21.04
CA TRP A 275 -20.11 22.69 19.60
C TRP A 275 -21.36 23.33 19.00
N GLN A 276 -21.20 24.55 18.47
CA GLN A 276 -22.21 25.21 17.66
C GLN A 276 -21.91 24.97 16.17
N ILE A 277 -22.89 24.47 15.43
CA ILE A 277 -22.82 24.23 13.99
C ILE A 277 -23.83 25.16 13.32
N VAL A 278 -23.35 26.05 12.45
CA VAL A 278 -24.17 26.92 11.62
C VAL A 278 -24.16 26.36 10.20
N LYS A 279 -25.26 25.72 9.81
CA LYS A 279 -25.42 25.10 8.49
C LYS A 279 -25.72 26.16 7.43
N ASN A 280 -25.77 25.74 6.16
CA ASN A 280 -26.17 26.61 5.05
C ASN A 280 -27.53 27.28 5.31
N GLY A 281 -27.58 28.61 5.22
CA GLY A 281 -28.77 29.43 5.47
C GLY A 281 -29.11 29.65 6.95
N GLY A 282 -28.33 29.07 7.88
CA GLY A 282 -28.44 29.35 9.31
C GLY A 282 -27.69 30.62 9.72
N VAL A 283 -28.17 31.27 10.78
CA VAL A 283 -27.59 32.52 11.28
C VAL A 283 -27.26 32.41 12.77
N ALA A 284 -26.02 32.73 13.14
CA ALA A 284 -25.60 32.92 14.52
C ALA A 284 -25.17 34.37 14.78
N GLY A 285 -25.60 34.94 15.90
CA GLY A 285 -25.22 36.28 16.34
C GLY A 285 -24.67 36.26 17.76
N ASN A 286 -23.64 37.05 18.02
CA ASN A 286 -23.08 37.25 19.38
C ASN A 286 -22.59 35.94 20.03
N THR A 287 -22.11 34.97 19.24
CA THR A 287 -21.54 33.73 19.77
C THR A 287 -20.25 34.02 20.53
N THR A 288 -20.13 33.50 21.75
CA THR A 288 -18.86 33.47 22.50
C THR A 288 -18.30 32.06 22.49
N VAL A 289 -17.08 31.87 22.01
CA VAL A 289 -16.39 30.57 21.99
C VAL A 289 -15.26 30.61 23.03
N ASN A 290 -15.42 29.85 24.11
CA ASN A 290 -14.43 29.71 25.16
C ASN A 290 -13.38 28.64 24.83
N GLN A 291 -12.39 28.49 25.70
CA GLN A 291 -11.32 27.50 25.53
C GLN A 291 -11.90 26.09 25.30
N LYS A 292 -11.42 25.41 24.25
CA LYS A 292 -11.88 24.08 23.76
C LYS A 292 -13.34 24.01 23.31
N GLY A 293 -14.07 25.13 23.31
CA GLY A 293 -15.35 25.23 22.60
C GLY A 293 -15.12 25.34 21.10
N ARG A 294 -16.10 24.92 20.30
CA ARG A 294 -16.02 24.94 18.84
C ARG A 294 -17.20 25.66 18.21
N LEU A 295 -16.91 26.62 17.35
CA LEU A 295 -17.85 27.15 16.37
C LEU A 295 -17.48 26.61 14.99
N GLN A 296 -18.43 25.91 14.35
CA GLN A 296 -18.34 25.54 12.95
C GLN A 296 -19.35 26.33 12.13
N VAL A 297 -18.88 26.96 11.05
CA VAL A 297 -19.73 27.68 10.09
C VAL A 297 -19.50 27.10 8.71
N ASP A 298 -20.50 26.39 8.21
CA ASP A 298 -20.46 25.72 6.91
C ASP A 298 -20.60 26.73 5.75
N ALA A 299 -20.33 26.30 4.53
CA ALA A 299 -20.54 27.12 3.34
C ALA A 299 -22.01 27.63 3.27
N GLY A 300 -22.19 28.93 3.06
CA GLY A 300 -23.49 29.59 3.09
C GLY A 300 -24.09 29.85 4.49
N GLY A 301 -23.42 29.43 5.58
CA GLY A 301 -23.78 29.81 6.94
C GLY A 301 -23.26 31.20 7.31
N THR A 302 -23.92 31.87 8.25
CA THR A 302 -23.55 33.22 8.73
C THR A 302 -23.37 33.26 10.24
N ALA A 303 -22.21 33.71 10.72
CA ALA A 303 -21.96 34.00 12.13
C ALA A 303 -21.41 35.42 12.31
N THR A 304 -22.09 36.27 13.08
CA THR A 304 -21.70 37.68 13.28
C THR A 304 -21.46 37.99 14.75
N ASN A 305 -20.63 39.00 15.01
CA ASN A 305 -20.21 39.40 16.36
C ASN A 305 -19.63 38.23 17.19
N VAL A 306 -18.89 37.34 16.54
CA VAL A 306 -18.24 36.21 17.22
C VAL A 306 -17.16 36.74 18.16
N THR A 307 -17.19 36.32 19.42
CA THR A 307 -16.09 36.52 20.38
C THR A 307 -15.33 35.20 20.51
N LEU A 308 -14.21 35.07 19.80
CA LEU A 308 -13.34 33.90 19.84
C LEU A 308 -12.28 34.12 20.94
N LYS A 309 -12.48 33.52 22.12
CA LYS A 309 -11.50 33.59 23.22
C LYS A 309 -10.28 32.74 22.89
N GLN A 310 -9.17 33.01 23.58
CA GLN A 310 -7.95 32.21 23.43
C GLN A 310 -8.23 30.73 23.67
N GLY A 311 -7.81 29.90 22.71
CA GLY A 311 -8.01 28.47 22.72
C GLY A 311 -9.40 28.00 22.32
N GLY A 312 -10.30 28.90 21.89
CA GLY A 312 -11.55 28.54 21.21
C GLY A 312 -11.28 28.19 19.74
N ALA A 313 -12.01 27.20 19.22
CA ALA A 313 -11.83 26.72 17.86
C ALA A 313 -12.87 27.32 16.91
N LEU A 314 -12.41 27.91 15.81
CA LEU A 314 -13.23 28.27 14.65
C LEU A 314 -12.96 27.28 13.51
N VAL A 315 -13.99 26.61 13.01
CA VAL A 315 -13.93 25.73 11.84
C VAL A 315 -14.79 26.31 10.73
N THR A 316 -14.18 26.74 9.63
CA THR A 316 -14.94 27.37 8.54
C THR A 316 -14.20 27.30 7.20
N SER A 317 -14.83 27.82 6.15
CA SER A 317 -14.22 28.02 4.85
C SER A 317 -14.49 29.44 4.35
N THR A 318 -13.73 29.86 3.35
CA THR A 318 -13.96 31.13 2.64
C THR A 318 -15.32 31.24 1.93
N ALA A 319 -16.13 30.18 1.88
CA ALA A 319 -17.51 30.21 1.39
C ALA A 319 -18.58 30.49 2.48
N ALA A 320 -18.17 30.68 3.73
CA ALA A 320 -19.03 31.11 4.82
C ALA A 320 -18.95 32.63 5.04
N THR A 321 -19.86 33.17 5.87
CA THR A 321 -19.74 34.54 6.40
C THR A 321 -19.49 34.49 7.91
N VAL A 322 -18.32 34.96 8.36
CA VAL A 322 -17.95 35.00 9.79
C VAL A 322 -17.33 36.35 10.12
N THR A 323 -17.84 37.05 11.13
CA THR A 323 -17.23 38.31 11.61
C THR A 323 -17.16 38.33 13.13
N GLY A 324 -16.11 38.93 13.68
CA GLY A 324 -15.93 38.95 15.11
C GLY A 324 -14.61 39.54 15.58
N ILE A 325 -14.29 39.25 16.84
CA ILE A 325 -13.05 39.60 17.52
C ILE A 325 -12.42 38.33 18.06
N ASN A 326 -11.13 38.15 17.80
CA ASN A 326 -10.30 37.13 18.45
C ASN A 326 -9.21 37.81 19.29
N ARG A 327 -8.29 37.02 19.86
CA ARG A 327 -7.20 37.52 20.70
C ARG A 327 -6.22 38.49 20.00
N LEU A 328 -6.25 38.60 18.67
CA LEU A 328 -5.45 39.53 17.86
C LEU A 328 -6.26 40.73 17.35
N GLY A 329 -7.55 40.86 17.72
CA GLY A 329 -8.42 41.95 17.28
C GLY A 329 -9.53 41.48 16.35
N ALA A 330 -10.06 42.40 15.53
CA ALA A 330 -11.15 42.10 14.60
C ALA A 330 -10.70 41.12 13.52
N PHE A 331 -11.57 40.17 13.16
CA PHE A 331 -11.35 39.22 12.07
C PHE A 331 -12.61 39.04 11.23
N SER A 332 -12.44 38.59 9.99
CA SER A 332 -13.56 38.38 9.07
C SER A 332 -13.31 37.26 8.08
N VAL A 333 -14.39 36.62 7.64
CA VAL A 333 -14.49 35.76 6.46
C VAL A 333 -15.75 36.24 5.74
N VAL A 334 -15.59 36.96 4.64
CA VAL A 334 -16.70 37.62 3.92
C VAL A 334 -16.41 37.55 2.43
N GLU A 335 -17.41 37.14 1.64
CA GLU A 335 -17.35 37.17 0.16
C GLU A 335 -16.06 36.57 -0.44
N GLY A 336 -15.65 35.39 0.05
CA GLY A 336 -14.43 34.72 -0.46
C GLY A 336 -13.11 35.29 0.09
N LYS A 337 -13.16 36.24 1.04
CA LYS A 337 -11.98 36.83 1.67
C LYS A 337 -11.98 36.60 3.18
N ALA A 338 -10.95 35.93 3.68
CA ALA A 338 -10.64 35.85 5.11
C ALA A 338 -9.54 36.85 5.50
N ASP A 339 -9.63 37.44 6.70
CA ASP A 339 -8.61 38.33 7.26
C ASP A 339 -8.50 38.14 8.78
N ASN A 340 -7.27 38.11 9.28
CA ASN A 340 -6.90 38.01 10.71
C ASN A 340 -7.52 36.81 11.44
N VAL A 341 -7.72 35.68 10.73
CA VAL A 341 -8.27 34.46 11.32
C VAL A 341 -7.21 33.78 12.20
N VAL A 342 -7.57 33.44 13.44
CA VAL A 342 -6.74 32.65 14.36
C VAL A 342 -7.26 31.22 14.41
N LEU A 343 -6.36 30.25 14.21
CA LEU A 343 -6.64 28.83 14.19
C LEU A 343 -5.84 28.14 15.31
N GLU A 344 -6.53 27.55 16.28
CA GLU A 344 -5.94 26.84 17.42
C GLU A 344 -6.92 25.77 17.95
N ASN A 345 -6.43 24.77 18.69
CA ASN A 345 -7.25 23.74 19.36
C ASN A 345 -8.29 23.03 18.46
N GLY A 346 -7.92 22.70 17.23
CA GLY A 346 -8.81 22.08 16.24
C GLY A 346 -9.54 23.07 15.34
N GLY A 347 -9.26 24.38 15.48
CA GLY A 347 -9.68 25.40 14.53
C GLY A 347 -9.11 25.13 13.14
N ARG A 348 -9.91 25.42 12.10
CA ARG A 348 -9.57 25.14 10.72
C ARG A 348 -10.14 26.17 9.76
N LEU A 349 -9.34 26.60 8.80
CA LEU A 349 -9.77 27.43 7.67
C LEU A 349 -9.45 26.74 6.34
N ASP A 350 -10.50 26.53 5.54
CA ASP A 350 -10.38 26.10 4.15
C ASP A 350 -10.43 27.33 3.22
N VAL A 351 -9.32 27.61 2.53
CA VAL A 351 -9.22 28.64 1.50
C VAL A 351 -9.46 27.98 0.14
N LEU A 352 -10.61 28.29 -0.46
CA LEU A 352 -11.07 27.65 -1.69
C LEU A 352 -10.42 28.29 -2.93
N THR A 353 -10.57 27.63 -4.07
CA THR A 353 -10.07 28.13 -5.37
C THR A 353 -10.64 29.51 -5.68
N GLY A 354 -9.77 30.46 -6.04
CA GLY A 354 -10.13 31.84 -6.35
C GLY A 354 -10.39 32.72 -5.13
N HIS A 355 -10.36 32.16 -3.91
CA HIS A 355 -10.55 32.90 -2.66
C HIS A 355 -9.20 33.29 -2.02
N THR A 356 -9.26 34.22 -1.07
CA THR A 356 -8.07 34.78 -0.41
C THR A 356 -8.19 34.73 1.11
N ALA A 357 -7.09 34.46 1.82
CA ALA A 357 -6.93 34.68 3.24
C ALA A 357 -5.72 35.58 3.51
N THR A 358 -5.85 36.54 4.43
CA THR A 358 -4.76 37.42 4.86
C THR A 358 -4.58 37.36 6.37
N ASN A 359 -3.33 37.50 6.84
CA ASN A 359 -3.01 37.57 8.27
C ASN A 359 -3.50 36.37 9.10
N THR A 360 -3.56 35.18 8.50
CA THR A 360 -3.98 33.97 9.21
C THR A 360 -2.89 33.54 10.20
N ARG A 361 -3.25 33.42 11.48
CA ARG A 361 -2.40 32.83 12.52
C ARG A 361 -2.77 31.37 12.73
N VAL A 362 -1.80 30.46 12.62
CA VAL A 362 -2.00 29.01 12.76
C VAL A 362 -1.17 28.50 13.93
N ASP A 363 -1.79 28.29 15.09
CA ASP A 363 -1.15 27.81 16.31
C ASP A 363 -1.40 26.32 16.55
N ASP A 364 -1.02 25.83 17.73
CA ASP A 364 -1.13 24.42 18.12
C ASP A 364 -2.54 23.85 17.91
N GLY A 365 -2.60 22.75 17.15
CA GLY A 365 -3.84 22.11 16.74
C GLY A 365 -4.68 22.87 15.72
N GLY A 366 -4.24 24.05 15.26
CA GLY A 366 -4.87 24.81 14.19
C GLY A 366 -4.47 24.28 12.80
N THR A 367 -5.40 24.28 11.84
CA THR A 367 -5.13 23.84 10.46
C THR A 367 -5.51 24.89 9.42
N LEU A 368 -4.55 25.34 8.62
CA LEU A 368 -4.82 26.09 7.40
C LEU A 368 -4.74 25.16 6.19
N ASP A 369 -5.83 25.04 5.43
CA ASP A 369 -5.87 24.30 4.17
C ASP A 369 -6.08 25.26 3.01
N VAL A 370 -5.05 25.41 2.17
CA VAL A 370 -5.09 26.24 0.97
C VAL A 370 -5.19 25.34 -0.24
N ARG A 371 -6.37 25.32 -0.85
CA ARG A 371 -6.65 24.51 -2.04
C ARG A 371 -5.93 25.07 -3.26
N ASN A 372 -5.78 24.25 -4.30
CA ASN A 372 -5.28 24.66 -5.59
C ASN A 372 -6.03 25.90 -6.11
N GLY A 373 -5.28 26.94 -6.51
CA GLY A 373 -5.81 28.25 -6.92
C GLY A 373 -6.34 29.13 -5.79
N GLY A 374 -6.26 28.72 -4.53
CA GLY A 374 -6.51 29.54 -3.35
C GLY A 374 -5.27 30.37 -2.97
N THR A 375 -5.48 31.52 -2.34
CA THR A 375 -4.41 32.45 -1.93
C THR A 375 -4.40 32.68 -0.42
N ALA A 376 -3.26 32.52 0.26
CA ALA A 376 -3.08 32.87 1.66
C ALA A 376 -1.79 33.68 1.86
N THR A 377 -1.89 34.92 2.32
CA THR A 377 -0.70 35.78 2.49
C THR A 377 -0.54 36.28 3.91
N THR A 378 0.69 36.57 4.30
CA THR A 378 1.06 36.93 5.68
C THR A 378 0.61 35.84 6.68
N VAL A 379 0.74 34.58 6.28
CA VAL A 379 0.47 33.43 7.16
C VAL A 379 1.51 33.42 8.28
N SER A 380 1.06 33.33 9.52
CA SER A 380 1.94 33.22 10.68
C SER A 380 1.80 31.83 11.29
N MET A 381 2.78 30.96 11.04
CA MET A 381 2.79 29.62 11.59
C MET A 381 3.38 29.66 13.02
N GLY A 382 2.63 29.15 13.99
CA GLY A 382 3.07 28.86 15.34
C GLY A 382 3.53 27.41 15.49
N ASN A 383 4.06 27.07 16.66
CA ASN A 383 4.39 25.68 17.00
C ASN A 383 3.12 24.83 17.03
N GLY A 384 3.16 23.64 16.41
CA GLY A 384 2.01 22.73 16.33
C GLY A 384 0.94 23.14 15.29
N GLY A 385 1.16 24.25 14.56
CA GLY A 385 0.30 24.67 13.47
C GLY A 385 0.44 23.76 12.24
N VAL A 386 -0.68 23.48 11.59
CA VAL A 386 -0.75 22.57 10.44
C VAL A 386 -1.02 23.36 9.16
N LEU A 387 -0.18 23.15 8.14
CA LEU A 387 -0.38 23.64 6.78
C LEU A 387 -0.69 22.48 5.84
N LEU A 388 -1.80 22.59 5.11
CA LEU A 388 -2.14 21.73 3.98
C LEU A 388 -2.15 22.60 2.72
N ALA A 389 -1.31 22.26 1.74
CA ALA A 389 -1.23 23.00 0.49
C ALA A 389 -0.73 22.13 -0.66
N ASP A 390 -0.88 22.63 -1.88
CA ASP A 390 -0.21 22.09 -3.06
C ASP A 390 0.50 23.20 -3.86
N SER A 391 1.40 22.82 -4.77
CA SER A 391 2.20 23.79 -5.55
C SER A 391 1.38 24.69 -6.47
N GLY A 392 0.09 24.39 -6.69
CA GLY A 392 -0.86 25.26 -7.40
C GLY A 392 -1.56 26.30 -6.51
N ALA A 393 -1.31 26.31 -5.21
CA ALA A 393 -1.75 27.39 -4.31
C ALA A 393 -0.81 28.60 -4.35
N ALA A 394 -1.27 29.75 -3.84
CA ALA A 394 -0.43 30.92 -3.60
C ALA A 394 -0.34 31.19 -2.10
N VAL A 395 0.77 30.85 -1.46
CA VAL A 395 0.96 30.99 -0.01
C VAL A 395 2.20 31.84 0.28
N SER A 396 2.13 32.76 1.23
CA SER A 396 3.31 33.45 1.76
C SER A 396 3.17 33.72 3.25
N GLY A 397 4.26 33.59 3.99
CA GLY A 397 4.22 33.74 5.43
C GLY A 397 5.55 33.54 6.13
N THR A 398 5.49 33.42 7.44
CA THR A 398 6.61 33.13 8.33
C THR A 398 6.36 31.86 9.12
N ARG A 399 7.37 31.01 9.19
CA ARG A 399 7.44 29.79 10.00
C ARG A 399 7.55 30.10 11.50
N SER A 400 7.36 29.07 12.33
CA SER A 400 7.53 29.16 13.78
C SER A 400 8.96 29.53 14.20
N ASP A 401 9.96 29.20 13.37
CA ASP A 401 11.37 29.59 13.54
C ASP A 401 11.69 31.01 13.03
N GLY A 402 10.69 31.75 12.57
CA GLY A 402 10.80 33.12 12.08
C GLY A 402 11.27 33.25 10.62
N LYS A 403 11.58 32.16 9.93
CA LYS A 403 11.96 32.19 8.51
C LYS A 403 10.75 32.43 7.61
N ALA A 404 10.94 33.19 6.53
CA ALA A 404 9.92 33.30 5.50
C ALA A 404 9.77 31.98 4.72
N PHE A 405 8.57 31.73 4.19
CA PHE A 405 8.31 30.65 3.23
C PHE A 405 7.28 31.11 2.19
N SER A 406 7.27 30.47 1.03
CA SER A 406 6.29 30.80 -0.02
C SER A 406 5.93 29.62 -0.91
N ILE A 407 4.77 29.74 -1.55
CA ILE A 407 4.28 28.89 -2.63
C ILE A 407 3.66 29.85 -3.66
N GLY A 408 4.05 29.76 -4.93
CA GLY A 408 3.45 30.58 -5.97
C GLY A 408 4.02 30.27 -7.35
N GLY A 409 3.17 30.27 -8.37
CA GLY A 409 3.59 30.04 -9.75
C GLY A 409 4.28 28.69 -9.97
N GLY A 410 3.87 27.65 -9.24
CA GLY A 410 4.51 26.33 -9.30
C GLY A 410 5.88 26.26 -8.62
N GLN A 411 6.23 27.24 -7.79
CA GLN A 411 7.45 27.27 -7.00
C GLN A 411 7.10 27.29 -5.51
N ALA A 412 7.63 26.34 -4.74
CA ALA A 412 7.59 26.37 -3.29
C ALA A 412 8.99 26.60 -2.72
N ASP A 413 9.10 27.40 -1.67
CA ASP A 413 10.36 27.79 -1.06
C ASP A 413 10.29 27.75 0.46
N ALA A 414 11.30 27.15 1.07
CA ALA A 414 11.55 27.10 2.51
C ALA A 414 10.38 26.53 3.36
N LEU A 415 9.57 25.63 2.81
CA LEU A 415 8.45 25.02 3.54
C LEU A 415 8.90 24.29 4.80
N MET A 416 8.12 24.40 5.89
CA MET A 416 8.25 23.56 7.08
C MET A 416 6.99 22.71 7.22
N LEU A 417 7.12 21.40 7.12
CA LEU A 417 6.02 20.45 7.23
C LEU A 417 6.19 19.64 8.51
N GLU A 418 5.70 20.19 9.62
CA GLU A 418 5.60 19.50 10.90
C GLU A 418 4.56 18.38 10.86
N LYS A 419 4.49 17.55 11.91
CA LYS A 419 3.49 16.49 12.04
C LYS A 419 2.07 17.00 11.80
N GLY A 420 1.35 16.35 10.89
CA GLY A 420 0.00 16.73 10.45
C GLY A 420 -0.02 17.65 9.24
N SER A 421 1.06 18.41 8.98
CA SER A 421 1.19 19.22 7.77
C SER A 421 1.45 18.33 6.56
N SER A 422 0.92 18.76 5.41
CA SER A 422 1.16 18.08 4.15
C SER A 422 1.29 19.04 2.98
N PHE A 423 2.20 18.70 2.07
CA PHE A 423 2.38 19.43 0.82
C PHE A 423 2.35 18.48 -0.37
N THR A 424 1.70 18.91 -1.46
CA THR A 424 1.71 18.18 -2.73
C THR A 424 2.44 18.98 -3.81
N LEU A 425 3.53 18.44 -4.34
CA LEU A 425 4.23 18.95 -5.52
C LEU A 425 3.60 18.36 -6.79
N ASN A 426 3.01 19.22 -7.62
CA ASN A 426 2.45 18.84 -8.91
C ASN A 426 3.55 18.63 -9.97
N ALA A 427 3.22 17.95 -11.06
CA ALA A 427 4.17 17.68 -12.13
C ALA A 427 4.59 18.97 -12.85
N GLY A 428 5.90 19.18 -13.01
CA GLY A 428 6.48 20.37 -13.65
C GLY A 428 6.88 21.47 -12.67
N ASP A 429 6.40 21.40 -11.43
CA ASP A 429 6.68 22.39 -10.39
C ASP A 429 7.99 22.11 -9.65
N THR A 430 8.44 23.04 -8.82
CA THR A 430 9.67 22.93 -8.02
C THR A 430 9.42 23.25 -6.56
N ALA A 431 10.04 22.49 -5.65
CA ALA A 431 10.09 22.78 -4.23
C ALA A 431 11.55 22.91 -3.77
N THR A 432 11.91 24.08 -3.27
CA THR A 432 13.25 24.44 -2.81
C THR A 432 13.30 24.48 -1.29
N ASP A 433 14.40 23.98 -0.70
CA ASP A 433 14.70 24.08 0.73
C ASP A 433 13.57 23.62 1.67
N THR A 434 12.83 22.58 1.25
CA THR A 434 11.71 22.03 2.01
C THR A 434 12.22 21.20 3.19
N THR A 435 11.73 21.51 4.39
CA THR A 435 11.96 20.70 5.60
C THR A 435 10.69 19.96 5.97
N VAL A 436 10.75 18.63 6.01
CA VAL A 436 9.69 17.75 6.49
C VAL A 436 10.12 17.18 7.83
N ASN A 437 9.37 17.49 8.88
CA ASN A 437 9.68 17.11 10.26
C ASN A 437 8.48 16.35 10.85
N GLY A 438 8.37 15.06 10.56
CA GLY A 438 7.20 14.25 10.89
C GLY A 438 5.94 14.50 10.04
N GLY A 439 5.99 15.46 9.10
CA GLY A 439 4.91 15.73 8.13
C GLY A 439 4.94 14.81 6.90
N LEU A 440 4.09 15.12 5.93
CA LEU A 440 3.96 14.39 4.66
C LEU A 440 4.28 15.30 3.46
N PHE A 441 5.19 14.85 2.60
CA PHE A 441 5.44 15.48 1.32
C PHE A 441 5.14 14.50 0.18
N THR A 442 4.22 14.87 -0.72
CA THR A 442 3.84 14.04 -1.87
C THR A 442 4.27 14.70 -3.16
N ALA A 443 5.06 14.02 -3.99
CA ALA A 443 5.44 14.50 -5.30
C ALA A 443 4.80 13.67 -6.41
N ARG A 444 3.95 14.30 -7.21
CA ARG A 444 3.36 13.70 -8.42
C ARG A 444 4.32 13.76 -9.63
N GLY A 445 5.40 14.52 -9.47
CA GLY A 445 6.49 14.74 -10.40
C GLY A 445 7.27 15.98 -9.93
N GLY A 446 7.87 16.73 -10.86
CA GLY A 446 8.52 18.00 -10.56
C GLY A 446 9.95 17.84 -10.05
N THR A 447 10.47 18.90 -9.42
CA THR A 447 11.87 19.00 -8.98
C THR A 447 11.97 19.34 -7.49
N LEU A 448 12.82 18.61 -6.78
CA LEU A 448 13.33 18.96 -5.46
C LEU A 448 14.65 19.72 -5.66
N ALA A 449 14.75 20.92 -5.09
CA ALA A 449 15.90 21.80 -5.24
C ALA A 449 16.40 22.30 -3.87
N GLY A 450 17.64 22.82 -3.84
CA GLY A 450 18.32 23.21 -2.63
C GLY A 450 18.52 22.02 -1.68
N THR A 451 18.17 22.21 -0.41
CA THR A 451 18.27 21.17 0.62
C THR A 451 16.88 20.69 1.04
N THR A 452 16.43 19.57 0.49
CA THR A 452 15.23 18.88 1.00
C THR A 452 15.61 18.07 2.24
N THR A 453 14.99 18.34 3.39
CA THR A 453 15.29 17.67 4.66
C THR A 453 14.12 16.78 5.09
N LEU A 454 14.38 15.53 5.47
CA LEU A 454 13.39 14.59 6.02
C LEU A 454 13.82 14.12 7.41
N ASN A 455 13.07 14.47 8.46
CA ASN A 455 13.39 14.11 9.85
C ASN A 455 12.17 13.59 10.62
N ASN A 456 12.43 12.91 11.74
CA ASN A 456 11.48 12.67 12.82
C ASN A 456 10.12 12.07 12.38
N GLY A 457 10.18 11.04 11.53
CA GLY A 457 9.02 10.34 10.98
C GLY A 457 8.49 10.95 9.68
N ALA A 458 9.26 11.81 9.02
CA ALA A 458 8.92 12.40 7.73
C ALA A 458 8.66 11.33 6.66
N ILE A 459 7.63 11.56 5.85
CA ILE A 459 7.27 10.71 4.73
C ILE A 459 7.35 11.52 3.43
N LEU A 460 8.17 11.07 2.49
CA LEU A 460 8.22 11.52 1.10
C LEU A 460 7.61 10.43 0.20
N THR A 461 6.41 10.69 -0.33
CA THR A 461 5.71 9.78 -1.25
C THR A 461 5.84 10.28 -2.67
N LEU A 462 6.36 9.44 -3.57
CA LEU A 462 6.46 9.72 -4.99
C LEU A 462 5.40 8.91 -5.75
N SER A 463 4.58 9.58 -6.55
CA SER A 463 3.62 8.93 -7.45
C SER A 463 3.99 9.08 -8.93
N GLY A 464 5.12 9.72 -9.23
CA GLY A 464 5.62 9.98 -10.58
C GLY A 464 7.14 10.10 -10.62
N LYS A 465 7.67 10.67 -11.71
CA LYS A 465 9.10 10.95 -11.87
C LYS A 465 9.44 12.31 -11.27
N THR A 466 10.19 12.30 -10.18
CA THR A 466 10.66 13.50 -9.49
C THR A 466 12.16 13.62 -9.68
N VAL A 467 12.65 14.84 -9.87
CA VAL A 467 14.08 15.11 -10.08
C VAL A 467 14.68 15.71 -8.81
N ASN A 468 15.84 15.23 -8.39
CA ASN A 468 16.72 15.89 -7.42
C ASN A 468 18.13 15.98 -8.02
N ASN A 469 18.59 17.21 -8.24
CA ASN A 469 19.96 17.50 -8.66
C ASN A 469 20.83 18.07 -7.55
N ASP A 470 20.24 18.35 -6.38
CA ASP A 470 20.88 19.00 -5.25
C ASP A 470 20.97 18.01 -4.08
N THR A 471 20.49 18.35 -2.88
CA THR A 471 20.66 17.53 -1.68
C THR A 471 19.33 17.10 -1.06
N LEU A 472 19.16 15.79 -0.87
CA LEU A 472 18.15 15.21 0.02
C LEU A 472 18.84 14.76 1.31
N THR A 473 18.52 15.35 2.46
CA THR A 473 19.19 15.06 3.72
C THR A 473 18.25 14.53 4.81
N ILE A 474 18.75 13.58 5.58
CA ILE A 474 18.13 13.01 6.77
C ILE A 474 19.13 13.22 7.90
N ARG A 475 18.71 13.93 8.95
CA ARG A 475 19.60 14.33 10.04
C ARG A 475 19.17 13.82 11.41
N GLU A 476 17.88 13.58 11.60
CA GLU A 476 17.33 13.18 12.89
C GLU A 476 16.12 12.25 12.72
N GLY A 477 16.01 11.25 13.60
CA GLY A 477 14.91 10.30 13.60
C GLY A 477 14.84 9.43 12.34
N ASP A 478 13.68 8.78 12.17
CA ASP A 478 13.41 7.95 11.01
C ASP A 478 12.82 8.76 9.85
N ALA A 479 13.00 8.30 8.62
CA ALA A 479 12.39 8.88 7.43
C ALA A 479 12.02 7.79 6.41
N LEU A 480 10.93 8.02 5.67
CA LEU A 480 10.46 7.13 4.60
C LEU A 480 10.43 7.86 3.26
N LEU A 481 11.18 7.37 2.28
CA LEU A 481 11.03 7.67 0.87
C LEU A 481 10.32 6.47 0.20
N GLN A 482 9.20 6.68 -0.47
CA GLN A 482 8.46 5.56 -1.07
C GLN A 482 7.80 5.86 -2.40
N GLY A 483 7.63 4.81 -3.22
CA GLY A 483 6.93 4.86 -4.49
C GLY A 483 7.75 5.53 -5.60
N GLY A 484 7.14 5.58 -6.80
CA GLY A 484 7.59 6.40 -7.93
C GLY A 484 9.08 6.31 -8.27
N SER A 485 9.64 7.43 -8.75
CA SER A 485 11.06 7.52 -9.08
C SER A 485 11.64 8.86 -8.66
N LEU A 486 12.83 8.82 -8.06
CA LEU A 486 13.68 9.97 -7.77
C LEU A 486 14.96 9.85 -8.59
N THR A 487 15.14 10.72 -9.57
CA THR A 487 16.32 10.70 -10.46
C THR A 487 17.10 12.02 -10.39
N GLY A 488 18.31 12.03 -10.93
CA GLY A 488 19.12 13.25 -11.08
C GLY A 488 20.55 13.06 -10.58
N ASN A 489 21.31 14.14 -10.62
CA ASN A 489 22.73 14.13 -10.25
C ASN A 489 22.97 14.58 -8.79
N GLY A 490 21.91 14.66 -7.99
CA GLY A 490 21.99 15.04 -6.58
C GLY A 490 22.60 13.97 -5.68
N SER A 491 22.73 14.30 -4.40
CA SER A 491 23.15 13.36 -3.34
C SER A 491 22.07 13.16 -2.30
N VAL A 492 22.11 11.99 -1.66
CA VAL A 492 21.35 11.71 -0.44
C VAL A 492 22.31 11.67 0.74
N GLU A 493 22.07 12.49 1.76
CA GLU A 493 22.89 12.57 2.96
C GLU A 493 22.14 11.95 4.14
N LYS A 494 22.61 10.81 4.66
CA LYS A 494 22.02 10.16 5.83
C LYS A 494 22.93 10.31 7.04
N SER A 495 22.45 11.01 8.06
CA SER A 495 23.09 11.22 9.36
C SER A 495 22.09 10.98 10.51
N GLY A 496 22.54 11.08 11.76
CA GLY A 496 21.75 10.72 12.94
C GLY A 496 21.56 9.21 13.11
N SER A 497 21.19 8.79 14.32
CA SER A 497 21.08 7.37 14.67
C SER A 497 19.88 6.63 14.05
N GLY A 498 18.90 7.35 13.49
CA GLY A 498 17.68 6.78 12.92
C GLY A 498 17.88 6.05 11.59
N THR A 499 16.77 5.60 11.01
CA THR A 499 16.72 4.82 9.77
C THR A 499 16.09 5.63 8.63
N LEU A 500 16.79 5.74 7.50
CA LEU A 500 16.16 6.09 6.23
C LEU A 500 15.70 4.79 5.55
N THR A 501 14.41 4.68 5.27
CA THR A 501 13.85 3.60 4.46
C THR A 501 13.49 4.13 3.08
N VAL A 502 14.00 3.49 2.04
CA VAL A 502 13.61 3.69 0.64
C VAL A 502 12.82 2.46 0.21
N SER A 503 11.54 2.61 -0.12
CA SER A 503 10.65 1.47 -0.40
C SER A 503 9.90 1.60 -1.72
N ASN A 504 9.96 0.57 -2.58
CA ASN A 504 9.26 0.55 -3.87
C ASN A 504 9.59 1.79 -4.74
N THR A 505 10.86 2.19 -4.78
CA THR A 505 11.31 3.40 -5.48
C THR A 505 12.39 3.06 -6.48
N THR A 506 12.33 3.71 -7.66
CA THR A 506 13.49 3.79 -8.56
C THR A 506 14.32 5.02 -8.18
N LEU A 507 15.45 4.81 -7.50
CA LEU A 507 16.35 5.86 -7.00
C LEU A 507 17.62 5.92 -7.84
N THR A 508 17.80 6.99 -8.60
CA THR A 508 19.05 7.26 -9.33
C THR A 508 19.64 8.57 -8.85
N GLN A 509 20.74 8.51 -8.11
CA GLN A 509 21.43 9.68 -7.56
C GLN A 509 22.93 9.51 -7.73
N LYS A 510 23.68 10.61 -7.72
CA LYS A 510 25.14 10.57 -7.90
C LYS A 510 25.81 9.77 -6.77
N ALA A 511 25.41 10.03 -5.53
CA ALA A 511 25.92 9.32 -4.36
C ALA A 511 24.88 9.30 -3.24
N VAL A 512 24.99 8.28 -2.38
CA VAL A 512 24.35 8.24 -1.07
C VAL A 512 25.43 8.24 -0.01
N ASN A 513 25.56 9.36 0.70
CA ASN A 513 26.50 9.54 1.80
C ASN A 513 25.86 9.06 3.10
N LEU A 514 26.20 7.84 3.52
CA LEU A 514 25.72 7.21 4.75
C LEU A 514 26.69 7.51 5.89
N ASN A 515 26.51 8.66 6.53
CA ASN A 515 27.39 9.15 7.59
C ASN A 515 27.09 8.50 8.95
N GLU A 516 25.81 8.29 9.28
CA GLU A 516 25.38 7.68 10.56
C GLU A 516 24.06 6.90 10.41
N GLY A 517 23.83 5.96 11.32
CA GLY A 517 22.57 5.21 11.44
C GLY A 517 22.39 4.14 10.36
N THR A 518 21.14 3.93 9.95
CA THR A 518 20.78 2.85 9.00
C THR A 518 20.16 3.39 7.71
N LEU A 519 20.54 2.79 6.59
CA LEU A 519 19.86 2.89 5.30
C LEU A 519 19.21 1.54 4.96
N THR A 520 17.90 1.51 4.77
CA THR A 520 17.16 0.33 4.31
C THR A 520 16.64 0.58 2.92
N LEU A 521 17.04 -0.25 1.96
CA LEU A 521 16.53 -0.30 0.60
C LEU A 521 15.62 -1.52 0.48
N ASN A 522 14.32 -1.29 0.30
CA ASN A 522 13.30 -2.33 0.23
C ASN A 522 12.56 -2.29 -1.11
N ASP A 523 12.47 -3.43 -1.81
CA ASP A 523 11.78 -3.56 -3.10
C ASP A 523 12.11 -2.42 -4.10
N SER A 524 13.36 -1.93 -4.09
CA SER A 524 13.75 -0.72 -4.81
C SER A 524 14.81 -1.01 -5.86
N THR A 525 14.78 -0.27 -6.97
CA THR A 525 15.87 -0.28 -7.96
C THR A 525 16.71 0.97 -7.75
N VAL A 526 17.95 0.79 -7.29
CA VAL A 526 18.82 1.87 -6.86
C VAL A 526 20.07 1.90 -7.73
N THR A 527 20.41 3.06 -8.26
CA THR A 527 21.62 3.29 -9.07
C THR A 527 22.38 4.46 -8.48
N THR A 528 23.39 4.15 -7.68
CA THR A 528 24.19 5.13 -6.93
C THR A 528 25.39 4.44 -6.26
N ASP A 529 26.44 5.19 -5.97
CA ASP A 529 27.50 4.73 -5.06
C ASP A 529 27.13 5.09 -3.61
N VAL A 530 27.17 4.10 -2.72
CA VAL A 530 26.93 4.30 -1.28
C VAL A 530 28.27 4.53 -0.58
N ILE A 531 28.53 5.78 -0.22
CA ILE A 531 29.74 6.21 0.48
C ILE A 531 29.39 6.30 1.96
N ALA A 532 29.88 5.37 2.75
CA ALA A 532 29.50 5.20 4.14
C ALA A 532 30.65 5.47 5.13
N GLN A 533 30.29 5.65 6.39
CA GLN A 533 31.25 5.70 7.50
C GLN A 533 31.14 4.43 8.33
N ARG A 534 32.25 4.02 8.97
CA ARG A 534 32.25 2.86 9.86
C ARG A 534 31.22 3.02 10.99
N GLY A 535 30.52 1.94 11.31
CA GLY A 535 29.47 1.92 12.33
C GLY A 535 28.07 2.17 11.80
N THR A 536 27.91 2.45 10.50
CA THR A 536 26.60 2.49 9.85
C THR A 536 26.13 1.10 9.44
N ALA A 537 24.85 0.99 9.06
CA ALA A 537 24.27 -0.23 8.51
C ALA A 537 23.50 0.05 7.20
N LEU A 538 23.70 -0.80 6.21
CA LEU A 538 22.97 -0.83 4.95
C LEU A 538 22.23 -2.16 4.82
N LYS A 539 20.93 -2.11 4.58
CA LYS A 539 20.08 -3.30 4.42
C LYS A 539 19.45 -3.28 3.03
N LEU A 540 19.65 -4.34 2.27
CA LEU A 540 18.97 -4.59 1.00
C LEU A 540 17.98 -5.73 1.20
N THR A 541 16.69 -5.42 1.11
CA THR A 541 15.58 -6.33 1.42
C THR A 541 14.58 -6.44 0.26
N GLY A 542 13.72 -7.46 0.33
CA GLY A 542 12.72 -7.73 -0.71
C GLY A 542 13.38 -8.03 -2.05
N SER A 543 12.86 -7.43 -3.11
CA SER A 543 13.32 -7.54 -4.50
C SER A 543 14.33 -6.45 -4.91
N THR A 544 15.02 -5.84 -3.93
CA THR A 544 15.92 -4.71 -4.18
C THR A 544 17.07 -5.05 -5.13
N VAL A 545 17.36 -4.15 -6.06
CA VAL A 545 18.55 -4.19 -6.92
C VAL A 545 19.36 -2.92 -6.71
N LEU A 546 20.60 -3.05 -6.24
CA LEU A 546 21.57 -1.96 -6.15
C LEU A 546 22.60 -2.05 -7.27
N ASN A 547 22.78 -0.97 -8.02
CA ASN A 547 23.79 -0.81 -9.05
C ASN A 547 24.79 0.27 -8.60
N GLY A 548 25.97 -0.14 -8.13
CA GLY A 548 26.99 0.76 -7.61
C GLY A 548 27.90 0.10 -6.57
N ALA A 549 28.89 0.83 -6.08
CA ALA A 549 29.78 0.37 -5.01
C ALA A 549 29.31 0.80 -3.62
N ILE A 550 29.89 0.17 -2.59
CA ILE A 550 29.64 0.43 -1.17
C ILE A 550 30.98 0.60 -0.47
N ASP A 551 31.23 1.69 0.28
CA ASP A 551 32.55 1.98 0.89
C ASP A 551 32.47 2.80 2.20
N PRO A 552 32.85 2.29 3.39
CA PRO A 552 32.57 0.99 3.99
C PRO A 552 31.47 1.04 5.08
N THR A 553 30.65 -0.02 5.18
CA THR A 553 29.57 -0.15 6.19
C THR A 553 29.30 -1.63 6.50
N ASN A 554 28.47 -1.91 7.52
CA ASN A 554 27.84 -3.23 7.67
C ASN A 554 26.72 -3.39 6.63
N VAL A 555 26.65 -4.55 5.98
CA VAL A 555 25.69 -4.84 4.90
C VAL A 555 24.90 -6.11 5.22
N THR A 556 23.57 -6.01 5.14
CA THR A 556 22.67 -7.16 5.12
C THR A 556 22.06 -7.28 3.73
N LEU A 557 22.29 -8.41 3.06
CA LEU A 557 21.73 -8.72 1.75
C LEU A 557 20.74 -9.88 1.87
N ALA A 558 19.44 -9.60 1.84
CA ALA A 558 18.38 -10.61 1.92
C ALA A 558 18.30 -11.48 0.65
N SER A 559 17.62 -12.63 0.72
CA SER A 559 17.61 -13.65 -0.35
C SER A 559 17.07 -13.18 -1.70
N GLY A 560 16.11 -12.24 -1.72
CA GLY A 560 15.58 -11.67 -2.96
C GLY A 560 16.38 -10.49 -3.52
N ALA A 561 17.38 -10.00 -2.78
CA ALA A 561 18.11 -8.79 -3.13
C ALA A 561 19.34 -9.08 -4.00
N THR A 562 19.65 -8.14 -4.89
CA THR A 562 20.79 -8.19 -5.81
C THR A 562 21.67 -6.94 -5.65
N TRP A 563 22.98 -7.14 -5.56
CA TRP A 563 23.98 -6.09 -5.59
C TRP A 563 24.90 -6.27 -6.81
N ASN A 564 24.82 -5.33 -7.75
CA ASN A 564 25.67 -5.27 -8.93
C ASN A 564 26.83 -4.29 -8.65
N ILE A 565 28.04 -4.83 -8.57
CA ILE A 565 29.29 -4.07 -8.40
C ILE A 565 29.85 -3.76 -9.79
N PRO A 566 29.86 -2.49 -10.23
CA PRO A 566 30.40 -2.13 -11.53
C PRO A 566 31.92 -1.92 -11.49
N ASP A 567 32.60 -2.26 -12.58
CA ASP A 567 34.05 -2.09 -12.75
C ASP A 567 34.50 -0.62 -12.92
N ASN A 568 33.57 0.32 -12.95
CA ASN A 568 33.79 1.76 -13.09
C ASN A 568 33.17 2.58 -11.94
N ALA A 569 32.87 1.96 -10.81
CA ALA A 569 32.44 2.66 -9.61
C ALA A 569 33.46 3.73 -9.17
N THR A 570 32.98 4.80 -8.52
CA THR A 570 33.85 5.90 -8.05
C THR A 570 34.65 5.52 -6.79
N VAL A 571 34.16 4.53 -6.03
CA VAL A 571 34.78 4.00 -4.83
C VAL A 571 35.01 2.48 -4.94
N GLN A 572 35.88 1.93 -4.11
CA GLN A 572 36.08 0.48 -4.03
C GLN A 572 34.99 -0.14 -3.17
N SER A 573 34.50 -1.32 -3.54
CA SER A 573 33.55 -2.05 -2.68
C SER A 573 34.25 -2.62 -1.45
N VAL A 574 34.04 -1.98 -0.29
CA VAL A 574 34.59 -2.35 1.01
C VAL A 574 33.44 -2.49 2.02
N VAL A 575 33.39 -3.59 2.76
CA VAL A 575 32.33 -3.90 3.72
C VAL A 575 32.96 -4.40 5.03
N ASP A 576 32.44 -3.94 6.18
CA ASP A 576 32.89 -4.43 7.49
C ASP A 576 32.25 -5.81 7.76
N ASP A 577 30.97 -5.86 8.10
CA ASP A 577 30.21 -7.11 8.26
C ASP A 577 29.24 -7.35 7.09
N LEU A 578 29.31 -8.51 6.43
CA LEU A 578 28.42 -8.90 5.33
C LEU A 578 27.57 -10.12 5.71
N SER A 579 26.27 -9.93 5.92
CA SER A 579 25.28 -11.01 6.03
C SER A 579 24.70 -11.32 4.66
N HIS A 580 25.00 -12.49 4.09
CA HIS A 580 24.85 -12.75 2.66
C HIS A 580 23.87 -13.90 2.34
N ALA A 581 22.60 -13.56 2.10
CA ALA A 581 21.59 -14.49 1.60
C ALA A 581 21.21 -14.26 0.12
N GLY A 582 21.43 -13.04 -0.40
CA GLY A 582 21.08 -12.65 -1.78
C GLY A 582 22.17 -12.88 -2.83
N GLN A 583 22.16 -12.08 -3.88
CA GLN A 583 23.07 -12.21 -5.02
C GLN A 583 24.01 -11.01 -5.15
N ILE A 584 25.29 -11.27 -5.38
CA ILE A 584 26.30 -10.26 -5.72
C ILE A 584 26.83 -10.57 -7.12
N HIS A 585 26.82 -9.58 -8.01
CA HIS A 585 27.34 -9.71 -9.37
C HIS A 585 28.41 -8.67 -9.63
N PHE A 586 29.57 -9.10 -10.11
CA PHE A 586 30.53 -8.18 -10.71
C PHE A 586 30.15 -7.93 -12.17
N THR A 587 30.02 -6.66 -12.53
CA THR A 587 29.56 -6.22 -13.85
C THR A 587 30.64 -5.38 -14.55
N SER A 588 30.81 -5.56 -15.87
CA SER A 588 31.64 -4.69 -16.71
C SER A 588 30.75 -3.87 -17.61
N THR A 589 31.08 -2.60 -17.77
CA THR A 589 30.63 -1.81 -18.93
C THR A 589 31.75 -1.54 -19.93
N ARG A 590 32.99 -1.90 -19.59
CA ARG A 590 34.18 -1.68 -20.42
C ARG A 590 34.22 -2.65 -21.60
N THR A 591 34.52 -2.12 -22.79
CA THR A 591 34.94 -2.92 -23.96
C THR A 591 36.47 -3.03 -23.97
N GLY A 592 37.01 -4.24 -24.15
CA GLY A 592 38.47 -4.46 -24.26
C GLY A 592 39.11 -5.20 -23.07
N LYS A 593 40.21 -4.66 -22.52
CA LYS A 593 41.07 -5.35 -21.54
C LYS A 593 40.30 -5.69 -20.27
N PHE A 594 40.30 -6.97 -19.89
CA PHE A 594 39.73 -7.43 -18.62
C PHE A 594 40.45 -6.77 -17.44
N VAL A 595 39.69 -6.10 -16.58
CA VAL A 595 40.18 -5.52 -15.32
C VAL A 595 39.39 -6.15 -14.18
N PRO A 596 40.03 -7.00 -13.36
CA PRO A 596 39.43 -7.53 -12.15
C PRO A 596 38.87 -6.44 -11.25
N ALA A 597 37.65 -6.63 -10.78
CA ALA A 597 37.08 -5.89 -9.68
C ALA A 597 37.30 -6.65 -8.37
N THR A 598 37.28 -5.94 -7.25
CA THR A 598 37.49 -6.52 -5.92
C THR A 598 36.37 -6.09 -4.97
N LEU A 599 35.82 -7.05 -4.22
CA LEU A 599 35.01 -6.81 -3.04
C LEU A 599 35.85 -7.17 -1.82
N LYS A 600 36.12 -6.20 -0.95
CA LYS A 600 36.80 -6.43 0.31
C LYS A 600 35.79 -6.51 1.45
N VAL A 601 35.90 -7.54 2.28
CA VAL A 601 35.01 -7.80 3.42
C VAL A 601 35.86 -8.11 4.64
N LYS A 602 35.54 -7.54 5.80
CA LYS A 602 36.20 -7.96 7.05
C LYS A 602 35.60 -9.27 7.56
N ASN A 603 34.29 -9.31 7.79
CA ASN A 603 33.57 -10.52 8.21
C ASN A 603 32.46 -10.88 7.22
N LEU A 604 32.50 -12.10 6.67
CA LEU A 604 31.47 -12.64 5.80
C LEU A 604 30.71 -13.75 6.53
N ASN A 605 29.39 -13.58 6.69
CA ASN A 605 28.49 -14.63 7.13
C ASN A 605 27.60 -15.08 5.96
N GLY A 606 27.97 -16.21 5.35
CA GLY A 606 27.25 -16.79 4.23
C GLY A 606 25.96 -17.50 4.67
N GLN A 607 24.84 -17.16 4.04
CA GLN A 607 23.51 -17.73 4.29
C GLN A 607 22.93 -18.35 3.01
N ASN A 608 23.75 -19.09 2.27
CA ASN A 608 23.47 -19.64 0.94
C ASN A 608 23.28 -18.59 -0.17
N GLY A 609 23.75 -17.35 0.05
CA GLY A 609 23.84 -16.35 -1.00
C GLY A 609 24.88 -16.71 -2.07
N THR A 610 24.77 -16.05 -3.22
CA THR A 610 25.63 -16.28 -4.39
C THR A 610 26.49 -15.06 -4.71
N ILE A 611 27.77 -15.27 -4.98
CA ILE A 611 28.68 -14.27 -5.56
C ILE A 611 29.12 -14.74 -6.94
N SER A 612 28.78 -13.98 -7.97
CA SER A 612 29.17 -14.24 -9.35
C SER A 612 30.45 -13.50 -9.71
N LEU A 613 31.56 -14.23 -9.85
CA LEU A 613 32.89 -13.73 -10.17
C LEU A 613 33.22 -13.97 -11.64
N ARG A 614 33.76 -12.98 -12.34
CA ARG A 614 34.25 -13.17 -13.70
C ARG A 614 35.68 -13.69 -13.66
N VAL A 615 35.96 -14.71 -14.46
CA VAL A 615 37.26 -15.41 -14.50
C VAL A 615 37.72 -15.50 -15.95
N ARG A 616 39.02 -15.38 -16.19
CA ARG A 616 39.69 -15.56 -17.48
C ARG A 616 40.66 -16.75 -17.41
N PRO A 617 40.19 -18.00 -17.63
CA PRO A 617 41.05 -19.18 -17.59
C PRO A 617 42.01 -19.28 -18.79
N ASP A 618 41.83 -18.42 -19.79
CA ASP A 618 42.64 -18.31 -21.00
C ASP A 618 43.93 -17.49 -20.81
N MET A 619 44.15 -16.93 -19.61
CA MET A 619 45.31 -16.11 -19.27
C MET A 619 46.09 -16.70 -18.09
N ALA A 620 47.31 -16.21 -17.84
CA ALA A 620 48.14 -16.63 -16.70
C ALA A 620 47.48 -16.33 -15.33
N GLN A 621 48.17 -16.59 -14.21
CA GLN A 621 47.59 -16.38 -12.86
C GLN A 621 47.10 -14.93 -12.62
N ASN A 622 46.17 -14.74 -11.68
CA ASN A 622 45.58 -13.46 -11.22
C ASN A 622 44.61 -12.75 -12.18
N ASN A 623 43.88 -13.49 -13.02
CA ASN A 623 42.91 -12.93 -13.97
C ASN A 623 41.44 -13.27 -13.61
N ALA A 624 41.02 -12.92 -12.40
CA ALA A 624 39.64 -13.06 -11.95
C ALA A 624 39.21 -11.89 -11.06
N ASP A 625 37.92 -11.57 -11.06
CA ASP A 625 37.33 -10.78 -9.96
C ASP A 625 37.59 -11.50 -8.63
N ARG A 626 37.70 -10.72 -7.55
CA ARG A 626 38.20 -11.24 -6.28
C ARG A 626 37.34 -10.81 -5.10
N LEU A 627 37.05 -11.78 -4.24
CA LEU A 627 36.59 -11.54 -2.88
C LEU A 627 37.82 -11.53 -1.95
N VAL A 628 38.02 -10.45 -1.20
CA VAL A 628 39.12 -10.34 -0.24
C VAL A 628 38.55 -10.36 1.17
N ILE A 629 38.98 -11.29 2.01
CA ILE A 629 38.71 -11.30 3.45
C ILE A 629 39.90 -10.62 4.14
N ASP A 630 39.66 -9.47 4.78
CA ASP A 630 40.71 -8.61 5.32
C ASP A 630 40.65 -8.54 6.86
N GLY A 631 41.54 -9.29 7.53
CA GLY A 631 41.70 -9.30 8.98
C GLY A 631 40.55 -9.88 9.82
N GLY A 632 39.49 -10.40 9.19
CA GLY A 632 38.35 -11.02 9.87
C GLY A 632 38.09 -12.47 9.43
N ARG A 633 36.81 -12.87 9.34
CA ARG A 633 36.45 -14.29 9.13
C ARG A 633 35.40 -14.46 8.04
N ALA A 634 35.54 -15.52 7.24
CA ALA A 634 34.44 -16.03 6.41
C ALA A 634 33.86 -17.31 7.02
N THR A 635 32.58 -17.27 7.36
CA THR A 635 31.83 -18.35 8.03
C THR A 635 30.53 -18.64 7.29
N GLY A 636 29.89 -19.77 7.62
CA GLY A 636 28.62 -20.15 6.99
C GLY A 636 28.84 -20.70 5.58
N LYS A 637 27.92 -20.43 4.64
CA LYS A 637 28.02 -20.94 3.26
C LYS A 637 27.72 -19.88 2.22
N THR A 638 28.66 -19.64 1.31
CA THR A 638 28.53 -18.76 0.15
C THR A 638 28.77 -19.55 -1.13
N ILE A 639 27.92 -19.36 -2.13
CA ILE A 639 28.02 -20.02 -3.44
C ILE A 639 28.82 -19.11 -4.37
N LEU A 640 29.94 -19.59 -4.89
CA LEU A 640 30.72 -18.88 -5.89
C LEU A 640 30.30 -19.35 -7.29
N ASN A 641 29.65 -18.47 -8.04
CA ASN A 641 29.36 -18.68 -9.44
C ASN A 641 30.48 -18.07 -10.29
N LEU A 642 31.04 -18.87 -11.19
CA LEU A 642 32.21 -18.51 -11.97
C LEU A 642 31.80 -18.27 -13.41
N VAL A 643 31.93 -17.03 -13.87
CA VAL A 643 31.56 -16.61 -15.22
C VAL A 643 32.82 -16.55 -16.07
N ASN A 644 32.91 -17.36 -17.11
CA ASN A 644 34.01 -17.29 -18.07
C ASN A 644 33.90 -15.99 -18.88
N ALA A 645 34.76 -15.01 -18.60
CA ALA A 645 34.87 -13.75 -19.34
C ALA A 645 35.92 -13.83 -20.46
N GLY A 646 36.46 -15.03 -20.72
CA GLY A 646 37.54 -15.30 -21.64
C GLY A 646 37.11 -15.98 -22.92
N ASN A 647 38.09 -16.33 -23.74
CA ASN A 647 37.82 -17.21 -24.88
C ASN A 647 37.60 -18.64 -24.35
N SER A 648 36.37 -19.13 -24.48
CA SER A 648 35.99 -20.48 -24.05
C SER A 648 36.76 -21.60 -24.77
N ALA A 649 37.30 -21.34 -25.96
CA ALA A 649 38.09 -22.31 -26.73
C ALA A 649 39.53 -22.45 -26.23
N SER A 650 40.04 -21.51 -25.43
CA SER A 650 41.42 -21.54 -24.91
C SER A 650 41.39 -21.53 -23.39
N GLY A 651 41.83 -22.60 -22.75
CA GLY A 651 42.03 -22.65 -21.30
C GLY A 651 43.42 -23.19 -21.00
N LEU A 652 44.07 -22.63 -19.98
CA LEU A 652 45.42 -23.00 -19.59
C LEU A 652 45.40 -23.92 -18.37
N ALA A 653 46.27 -24.93 -18.38
CA ALA A 653 46.57 -25.68 -17.16
C ALA A 653 47.05 -24.69 -16.09
N THR A 654 46.47 -24.77 -14.90
CA THR A 654 46.91 -23.93 -13.79
C THR A 654 48.23 -24.47 -13.25
N SER A 655 49.24 -23.61 -13.13
CA SER A 655 50.46 -23.91 -12.37
C SER A 655 50.36 -23.36 -10.94
N GLY A 656 51.22 -23.82 -10.02
CA GLY A 656 51.26 -23.31 -8.64
C GLY A 656 49.93 -23.48 -7.89
N LYS A 657 49.48 -22.43 -7.21
CA LYS A 657 48.25 -22.46 -6.40
C LYS A 657 46.94 -22.41 -7.22
N GLY A 658 46.98 -21.86 -8.43
CA GLY A 658 45.82 -21.69 -9.31
C GLY A 658 45.41 -20.23 -9.54
N ILE A 659 44.18 -20.00 -10.01
CA ILE A 659 43.58 -18.67 -10.19
C ILE A 659 42.88 -18.28 -8.88
N GLN A 660 43.41 -17.27 -8.18
CA GLN A 660 42.84 -16.83 -6.91
C GLN A 660 41.49 -16.12 -7.11
N VAL A 661 40.46 -16.58 -6.40
CA VAL A 661 39.10 -15.99 -6.43
C VAL A 661 38.64 -15.52 -5.06
N VAL A 662 39.17 -16.12 -3.99
CA VAL A 662 39.08 -15.60 -2.63
C VAL A 662 40.49 -15.44 -2.08
N GLU A 663 40.78 -14.27 -1.52
CA GLU A 663 42.07 -13.95 -0.90
C GLU A 663 41.86 -13.63 0.57
N ALA A 664 42.57 -14.33 1.45
CA ALA A 664 42.61 -14.03 2.88
C ALA A 664 43.90 -13.26 3.21
N ILE A 665 43.78 -12.06 3.77
CA ILE A 665 44.91 -11.20 4.14
C ILE A 665 44.83 -10.74 5.60
N ASN A 666 45.93 -10.20 6.11
CA ASN A 666 46.03 -9.57 7.43
C ASN A 666 45.53 -10.46 8.59
N GLY A 667 45.78 -11.78 8.50
CA GLY A 667 45.36 -12.75 9.52
C GLY A 667 43.91 -13.21 9.41
N ALA A 668 43.24 -12.95 8.28
CA ALA A 668 41.91 -13.47 8.02
C ALA A 668 41.86 -15.01 7.98
N THR A 669 40.72 -15.58 8.35
CA THR A 669 40.46 -17.03 8.30
C THR A 669 39.19 -17.35 7.51
N THR A 670 39.15 -18.46 6.79
CA THR A 670 37.98 -18.97 6.08
C THR A 670 37.64 -20.39 6.54
N GLU A 671 36.39 -20.64 6.93
CA GLU A 671 35.94 -21.99 7.28
C GLU A 671 36.00 -22.93 6.05
N GLU A 672 36.22 -24.23 6.27
CA GLU A 672 36.32 -25.22 5.18
C GLU A 672 35.05 -25.27 4.30
N GLY A 673 33.88 -25.00 4.88
CA GLY A 673 32.60 -24.92 4.17
C GLY A 673 32.17 -23.50 3.75
N ALA A 674 33.00 -22.48 3.98
CA ALA A 674 32.65 -21.07 3.75
C ALA A 674 32.26 -20.78 2.29
N PHE A 675 32.90 -21.49 1.35
CA PHE A 675 32.69 -21.32 -0.08
C PHE A 675 32.47 -22.65 -0.77
N ILE A 676 31.52 -22.69 -1.70
CA ILE A 676 31.33 -23.82 -2.62
C ILE A 676 31.25 -23.31 -4.06
N GLN A 677 31.68 -24.11 -5.01
CA GLN A 677 31.50 -23.81 -6.43
C GLN A 677 30.06 -24.10 -6.84
N GLY A 678 29.36 -23.08 -7.35
CA GLY A 678 27.95 -23.19 -7.75
C GLY A 678 27.73 -23.76 -9.15
N ASN A 679 28.70 -23.57 -10.06
CA ASN A 679 28.62 -24.04 -11.44
C ASN A 679 29.96 -24.61 -11.94
N LYS A 680 29.90 -25.54 -12.89
CA LYS A 680 31.10 -26.06 -13.56
C LYS A 680 31.73 -24.96 -14.42
N LEU A 681 33.02 -24.71 -14.25
CA LEU A 681 33.79 -23.80 -15.10
C LEU A 681 34.65 -24.63 -16.06
N GLN A 682 34.47 -24.43 -17.37
CA GLN A 682 35.21 -25.12 -18.42
C GLN A 682 35.82 -24.11 -19.40
N ALA A 683 37.06 -24.36 -19.82
CA ALA A 683 37.72 -23.59 -20.87
C ALA A 683 38.81 -24.44 -21.54
N GLY A 684 38.83 -24.44 -22.87
CA GLY A 684 39.73 -25.28 -23.65
C GLY A 684 39.66 -26.74 -23.22
N ALA A 685 40.83 -27.32 -22.91
CA ALA A 685 40.99 -28.72 -22.54
C ALA A 685 40.65 -29.04 -21.07
N PHE A 686 40.33 -28.05 -20.23
CA PHE A 686 40.28 -28.23 -18.78
C PHE A 686 38.91 -27.90 -18.17
N ASN A 687 38.55 -28.67 -17.15
CA ASN A 687 37.58 -28.28 -16.13
C ASN A 687 38.35 -27.58 -14.99
N TYR A 688 37.70 -26.63 -14.31
CA TYR A 688 38.28 -25.92 -13.18
C TYR A 688 37.44 -26.16 -11.93
N SER A 689 38.11 -26.58 -10.86
CA SER A 689 37.52 -26.83 -9.54
C SER A 689 38.03 -25.84 -8.50
N LEU A 690 37.15 -25.44 -7.58
CA LEU A 690 37.45 -24.56 -6.46
C LEU A 690 38.10 -25.33 -5.31
N ASN A 691 39.25 -24.85 -4.85
CA ASN A 691 40.07 -25.52 -3.83
C ASN A 691 40.53 -24.50 -2.78
N ARG A 692 40.40 -24.86 -1.49
CA ARG A 692 40.97 -24.11 -0.37
C ARG A 692 42.44 -24.52 -0.16
N ASP A 693 43.29 -23.54 0.17
CA ASP A 693 44.70 -23.80 0.50
C ASP A 693 44.97 -23.51 2.00
N SER A 694 46.19 -23.83 2.44
CA SER A 694 46.70 -23.65 3.80
C SER A 694 46.85 -22.18 4.24
N ASP A 695 46.80 -21.24 3.29
CA ASP A 695 46.84 -19.79 3.53
C ASP A 695 45.45 -19.16 3.66
N GLU A 696 44.42 -19.98 3.90
CA GLU A 696 43.02 -19.58 4.04
C GLU A 696 42.39 -19.01 2.76
N SER A 697 43.13 -18.92 1.65
CA SER A 697 42.64 -18.44 0.34
C SER A 697 42.06 -19.58 -0.50
N TRP A 698 41.26 -19.21 -1.51
CA TRP A 698 40.61 -20.16 -2.41
C TRP A 698 40.98 -19.90 -3.88
N TYR A 699 41.32 -20.98 -4.56
CA TYR A 699 41.87 -20.98 -5.90
C TYR A 699 41.09 -21.92 -6.83
N LEU A 700 40.93 -21.51 -8.08
CA LEU A 700 40.51 -22.39 -9.15
C LEU A 700 41.73 -23.11 -9.70
N ARG A 701 41.64 -24.44 -9.76
CA ARG A 701 42.68 -25.31 -10.31
C ARG A 701 42.11 -26.09 -11.48
N SER A 702 42.87 -26.17 -12.56
CA SER A 702 42.54 -27.10 -13.65
C SER A 702 42.60 -28.52 -13.13
N GLU A 703 41.61 -29.34 -13.46
CA GLU A 703 41.68 -30.77 -13.21
C GLU A 703 42.89 -31.38 -13.93
N ASN A 704 43.50 -32.41 -13.32
CA ASN A 704 44.65 -33.10 -13.89
C ASN A 704 44.27 -33.89 -15.15
N ALA A 705 43.02 -34.35 -15.23
CA ALA A 705 42.47 -34.98 -16.41
C ALA A 705 42.02 -33.91 -17.41
N TYR A 706 42.25 -34.18 -18.69
CA TYR A 706 41.59 -33.41 -19.73
C TYR A 706 40.10 -33.67 -19.68
N ARG A 707 39.34 -32.75 -20.27
CA ARG A 707 37.93 -32.98 -20.49
C ARG A 707 37.75 -34.15 -21.46
N ALA A 708 36.73 -34.98 -21.21
CA ALA A 708 36.42 -36.14 -22.03
C ALA A 708 36.16 -35.82 -23.51
N GLU A 709 35.85 -34.57 -23.87
CA GLU A 709 35.72 -34.15 -25.26
C GLU A 709 37.07 -33.99 -25.99
N VAL A 710 38.18 -33.79 -25.26
CA VAL A 710 39.52 -33.56 -25.83
C VAL A 710 40.04 -34.77 -26.62
N PRO A 711 40.00 -36.02 -26.10
CA PRO A 711 40.33 -37.21 -26.88
C PRO A 711 39.57 -37.26 -28.21
N LEU A 712 38.28 -36.98 -28.21
CA LEU A 712 37.43 -37.02 -29.41
C LEU A 712 37.91 -36.04 -30.49
N TYR A 713 38.24 -34.80 -30.11
CA TYR A 713 38.74 -33.82 -31.07
C TYR A 713 40.10 -34.23 -31.65
N THR A 714 40.96 -34.84 -30.85
CA THR A 714 42.27 -35.31 -31.34
C THR A 714 42.15 -36.53 -32.26
N SER A 715 41.18 -37.43 -32.03
CA SER A 715 41.00 -38.62 -32.87
C SER A 715 40.41 -38.33 -34.24
N MET A 716 39.67 -37.21 -34.38
CA MET A 716 39.05 -36.81 -35.66
C MET A 716 40.09 -36.72 -36.79
N LEU A 717 41.23 -36.08 -36.52
CA LEU A 717 42.26 -35.89 -37.53
C LEU A 717 42.91 -37.23 -37.91
N THR A 718 43.19 -38.09 -36.94
CA THR A 718 43.81 -39.39 -37.21
C THR A 718 42.87 -40.29 -37.99
N GLN A 719 41.59 -40.33 -37.62
CA GLN A 719 40.56 -41.10 -38.34
C GLN A 719 40.43 -40.64 -39.80
N ALA A 720 40.44 -39.33 -40.06
CA ALA A 720 40.42 -38.80 -41.42
C ALA A 720 41.66 -39.25 -42.22
N MET A 721 42.86 -39.15 -41.62
CA MET A 721 44.11 -39.56 -42.26
C MET A 721 44.17 -41.08 -42.52
N ASP A 722 43.66 -41.91 -41.61
CA ASP A 722 43.60 -43.35 -41.84
C ASP A 722 42.63 -43.73 -42.94
N TYR A 723 41.45 -43.10 -42.96
CA TYR A 723 40.50 -43.27 -44.06
C TYR A 723 41.17 -42.92 -45.39
N ASP A 724 41.83 -41.77 -45.47
CA ASP A 724 42.50 -41.30 -46.68
C ASP A 724 43.62 -42.22 -47.13
N ARG A 725 44.47 -42.68 -46.20
CA ARG A 725 45.57 -43.61 -46.48
C ARG A 725 45.05 -44.95 -46.99
N ILE A 726 44.02 -45.49 -46.34
CA ILE A 726 43.42 -46.77 -46.73
C ILE A 726 42.73 -46.64 -48.09
N LEU A 727 42.03 -45.54 -48.33
CA LEU A 727 41.36 -45.28 -49.60
C LEU A 727 42.35 -45.14 -50.75
N ALA A 728 43.46 -44.42 -50.55
CA ALA A 728 44.53 -44.32 -51.54
C ALA A 728 45.06 -45.72 -51.91
N GLY A 729 45.25 -46.58 -50.91
CA GLY A 729 45.63 -47.98 -51.07
C GLY A 729 47.06 -48.16 -51.58
N SER A 730 47.38 -49.38 -52.01
CA SER A 730 48.64 -49.70 -52.71
C SER A 730 48.35 -50.28 -54.09
N ARG A 731 49.29 -50.17 -55.03
CA ARG A 731 49.24 -50.74 -56.40
C ARG A 731 48.56 -52.12 -56.53
N SER A 732 48.75 -53.03 -55.58
CA SER A 732 48.12 -54.37 -55.57
C SER A 732 46.58 -54.35 -55.61
N HIS A 733 45.95 -53.28 -55.13
CA HIS A 733 44.50 -53.07 -55.21
C HIS A 733 44.04 -52.69 -56.63
N GLN A 734 44.93 -52.15 -57.46
CA GLN A 734 44.60 -51.58 -58.77
C GLN A 734 44.97 -52.52 -59.95
N THR A 735 45.70 -53.62 -59.71
CA THR A 735 46.24 -54.50 -60.77
C THR A 735 45.57 -55.87 -60.88
N GLY A 736 44.39 -56.07 -60.29
CA GLY A 736 43.75 -57.39 -60.16
C GLY A 736 42.93 -57.91 -61.36
N VAL A 737 42.81 -57.18 -62.47
CA VAL A 737 41.96 -57.59 -63.60
C VAL A 737 42.71 -57.51 -64.92
N ASN A 738 42.90 -58.67 -65.57
CA ASN A 738 43.40 -58.75 -66.94
C ASN A 738 42.25 -58.44 -67.91
N GLY A 739 42.23 -57.23 -68.45
CA GLY A 739 41.31 -56.80 -69.51
C GLY A 739 41.92 -55.71 -70.39
N GLU A 740 41.49 -55.65 -71.64
CA GLU A 740 41.90 -54.65 -72.65
C GLU A 740 41.45 -53.22 -72.26
N ASN A 741 42.01 -52.20 -72.93
CA ASN A 741 41.90 -50.75 -72.65
C ASN A 741 40.53 -50.26 -72.10
N ASN A 742 40.55 -49.30 -71.15
CA ASN A 742 39.41 -48.66 -70.47
C ASN A 742 38.59 -49.58 -69.53
N SER A 743 39.22 -50.09 -68.46
CA SER A 743 38.49 -50.82 -67.42
C SER A 743 37.85 -49.86 -66.39
N VAL A 744 36.58 -50.11 -66.04
CA VAL A 744 35.88 -49.48 -64.91
C VAL A 744 35.77 -50.52 -63.80
N ARG A 745 36.12 -50.15 -62.58
CA ARG A 745 36.11 -51.03 -61.41
C ARG A 745 35.27 -50.41 -60.30
N LEU A 746 34.36 -51.20 -59.76
CA LEU A 746 33.67 -50.91 -58.51
C LEU A 746 34.29 -51.77 -57.41
N SER A 747 34.72 -51.15 -56.34
CA SER A 747 35.23 -51.82 -55.15
C SER A 747 34.45 -51.40 -53.92
N ILE A 748 34.17 -52.35 -53.06
CA ILE A 748 33.59 -52.13 -51.74
C ILE A 748 34.62 -52.67 -50.75
N GLN A 749 35.08 -51.82 -49.85
CA GLN A 749 36.02 -52.20 -48.81
C GLN A 749 35.43 -51.84 -47.47
N GLY A 750 35.57 -52.74 -46.51
CA GLY A 750 35.27 -52.49 -45.11
C GLY A 750 36.31 -53.16 -44.24
N GLY A 751 36.50 -52.64 -43.04
CA GLY A 751 37.47 -53.16 -42.10
C GLY A 751 37.38 -52.50 -40.74
N HIS A 752 38.38 -52.80 -39.91
CA HIS A 752 38.51 -52.25 -38.57
C HIS A 752 39.61 -51.19 -38.53
N LEU A 753 39.35 -50.09 -37.83
CA LEU A 753 40.35 -49.09 -37.47
C LEU A 753 40.65 -49.26 -35.98
N GLY A 754 41.93 -49.15 -35.61
CA GLY A 754 42.37 -49.28 -34.23
C GLY A 754 43.64 -48.51 -33.99
N HIS A 755 43.69 -47.78 -32.88
CA HIS A 755 44.89 -47.17 -32.32
C HIS A 755 45.00 -47.58 -30.86
N ASP A 756 46.17 -48.08 -30.48
CA ASP A 756 46.50 -48.29 -29.07
C ASP A 756 47.06 -46.98 -28.49
N ASN A 757 46.73 -46.67 -27.22
CA ASN A 757 47.26 -45.47 -26.57
C ASN A 757 48.78 -45.60 -26.37
N ASN A 758 49.56 -44.76 -27.06
CA ASN A 758 51.03 -44.77 -27.00
C ASN A 758 51.59 -43.65 -26.12
N GLY A 759 51.16 -43.58 -24.85
CA GLY A 759 51.74 -42.69 -23.85
C GLY A 759 50.91 -41.45 -23.48
N GLY A 760 49.67 -41.37 -23.94
CA GLY A 760 48.66 -40.39 -23.54
C GLY A 760 48.63 -39.11 -24.38
N ILE A 761 47.46 -38.49 -24.44
CA ILE A 761 47.19 -37.29 -25.26
C ILE A 761 48.08 -36.12 -24.82
N ALA A 762 48.43 -36.05 -23.53
CA ALA A 762 49.35 -35.04 -23.01
C ALA A 762 50.76 -35.08 -23.63
N ARG A 763 51.16 -36.21 -24.21
CA ARG A 763 52.44 -36.39 -24.91
C ARG A 763 52.32 -36.24 -26.43
N GLY A 764 51.15 -35.83 -26.92
CA GLY A 764 50.84 -35.73 -28.34
C GLY A 764 50.56 -37.08 -29.00
N ALA A 765 50.28 -38.14 -28.23
CA ALA A 765 49.91 -39.44 -28.77
C ALA A 765 48.45 -39.44 -29.26
N THR A 766 48.17 -40.25 -30.28
CA THR A 766 46.79 -40.55 -30.70
C THR A 766 46.06 -41.26 -29.55
N PRO A 767 44.84 -40.83 -29.19
CA PRO A 767 44.07 -41.52 -28.16
C PRO A 767 43.74 -42.96 -28.60
N GLU A 768 43.57 -43.84 -27.62
CA GLU A 768 43.08 -45.19 -27.93
C GLU A 768 41.70 -45.08 -28.59
N SER A 769 41.58 -45.68 -29.76
CA SER A 769 40.34 -45.68 -30.51
C SER A 769 40.18 -46.98 -31.26
N SER A 770 38.96 -47.47 -31.37
CA SER A 770 38.68 -48.67 -32.14
C SER A 770 37.30 -48.58 -32.78
N GLY A 771 37.16 -49.14 -33.97
CA GLY A 771 35.89 -49.10 -34.68
C GLY A 771 35.97 -49.71 -36.05
N SER A 772 35.13 -49.21 -36.94
CA SER A 772 35.01 -49.71 -38.30
C SER A 772 35.02 -48.58 -39.32
N TYR A 773 35.42 -48.94 -40.53
CA TYR A 773 35.29 -48.11 -41.71
C TYR A 773 34.71 -48.93 -42.85
N GLY A 774 34.08 -48.24 -43.79
CA GLY A 774 33.69 -48.82 -45.07
C GLY A 774 33.61 -47.74 -46.13
N PHE A 775 33.95 -48.09 -47.37
CA PHE A 775 33.74 -47.21 -48.50
C PHE A 775 33.41 -47.99 -49.76
N VAL A 776 32.73 -47.30 -50.66
CA VAL A 776 32.50 -47.70 -52.04
C VAL A 776 33.36 -46.80 -52.91
N ARG A 777 34.25 -47.38 -53.70
CA ARG A 777 35.13 -46.67 -54.64
C ARG A 777 34.83 -47.14 -56.06
N LEU A 778 34.53 -46.18 -56.93
CA LEU A 778 34.36 -46.36 -58.36
C LEU A 778 35.55 -45.72 -59.07
N GLU A 779 36.25 -46.50 -59.88
CA GLU A 779 37.45 -46.04 -60.59
C GLU A 779 37.44 -46.45 -62.06
N GLY A 780 38.11 -45.65 -62.89
CA GLY A 780 38.23 -45.90 -64.32
C GLY A 780 39.61 -45.54 -64.82
N ASP A 781 40.21 -46.43 -65.61
CA ASP A 781 41.43 -46.14 -66.34
C ASP A 781 41.10 -45.16 -67.49
N LEU A 782 41.83 -44.05 -67.58
CA LEU A 782 41.67 -43.04 -68.64
C LEU A 782 42.61 -43.30 -69.82
N LEU A 783 43.82 -43.76 -69.54
CA LEU A 783 44.83 -44.05 -70.56
C LEU A 783 45.77 -45.14 -70.07
N ARG A 784 46.02 -46.13 -70.94
CA ARG A 784 47.07 -47.12 -70.77
C ARG A 784 47.95 -47.14 -72.02
N THR A 785 49.26 -47.01 -71.85
CA THR A 785 50.22 -47.00 -72.97
C THR A 785 51.54 -47.64 -72.56
N GLU A 786 52.29 -48.14 -73.53
CA GLU A 786 53.66 -48.60 -73.32
C GLU A 786 54.63 -47.66 -74.03
N VAL A 787 55.58 -47.09 -73.29
CA VAL A 787 56.58 -46.16 -73.81
C VAL A 787 57.96 -46.61 -73.33
N ALA A 788 58.88 -46.91 -74.26
CA ALA A 788 60.28 -47.25 -73.97
C ALA A 788 60.48 -48.35 -72.89
N GLY A 789 59.67 -49.42 -72.93
CA GLY A 789 59.75 -50.52 -71.96
C GLY A 789 59.03 -50.27 -70.62
N MET A 790 58.30 -49.16 -70.50
CA MET A 790 57.44 -48.84 -69.35
C MET A 790 55.96 -48.94 -69.71
N SER A 791 55.18 -49.72 -68.97
CA SER A 791 53.72 -49.68 -68.98
C SER A 791 53.23 -48.56 -68.07
N LEU A 792 52.50 -47.61 -68.64
CA LEU A 792 51.90 -46.47 -67.97
C LEU A 792 50.39 -46.61 -67.95
N THR A 793 49.77 -46.57 -66.77
CA THR A 793 48.31 -46.49 -66.61
C THR A 793 47.97 -45.26 -65.80
N THR A 794 47.11 -44.39 -66.31
CA THR A 794 46.51 -43.29 -65.54
C THR A 794 45.00 -43.44 -65.47
N GLY A 795 44.42 -43.08 -64.33
CA GLY A 795 42.99 -43.16 -64.11
C GLY A 795 42.50 -42.21 -63.03
N VAL A 796 41.20 -42.18 -62.85
CA VAL A 796 40.51 -41.39 -61.82
C VAL A 796 39.58 -42.29 -61.02
N TYR A 797 39.30 -41.87 -59.78
CA TYR A 797 38.33 -42.54 -58.94
C TYR A 797 37.54 -41.54 -58.10
N GLY A 798 36.31 -41.93 -57.79
CA GLY A 798 35.48 -41.30 -56.77
C GLY A 798 35.14 -42.32 -55.70
N ALA A 799 35.07 -41.90 -54.44
CA ALA A 799 34.66 -42.76 -53.35
C ALA A 799 33.73 -42.06 -52.37
N ALA A 800 32.81 -42.82 -51.79
CA ALA A 800 32.02 -42.40 -50.65
C ALA A 800 32.21 -43.44 -49.55
N GLY A 801 32.51 -42.99 -48.34
CA GLY A 801 32.71 -43.87 -47.21
C GLY A 801 32.24 -43.30 -45.89
N HIS A 802 32.19 -44.19 -44.92
CA HIS A 802 31.80 -43.93 -43.56
C HIS A 802 32.81 -44.59 -42.63
N SER A 803 33.14 -43.93 -41.54
CA SER A 803 33.86 -44.56 -40.44
C SER A 803 33.26 -44.13 -39.10
N SER A 804 33.31 -45.03 -38.12
CA SER A 804 32.83 -44.80 -36.76
C SER A 804 33.80 -45.46 -35.80
N VAL A 805 34.40 -44.67 -34.92
CA VAL A 805 35.34 -45.14 -33.89
C VAL A 805 34.88 -44.72 -32.52
N ASP A 806 34.92 -45.66 -31.57
CA ASP A 806 34.82 -45.36 -30.15
C ASP A 806 36.21 -44.96 -29.64
N VAL A 807 36.25 -43.85 -28.92
CA VAL A 807 37.49 -43.25 -28.41
C VAL A 807 37.48 -43.36 -26.90
N LYS A 808 38.65 -43.69 -26.34
CA LYS A 808 38.87 -43.73 -24.90
C LYS A 808 39.71 -42.55 -24.44
N ASP A 809 39.55 -42.19 -23.17
CA ASP A 809 40.38 -41.23 -22.47
C ASP A 809 41.71 -41.87 -22.02
N ASP A 810 42.64 -41.07 -21.51
CA ASP A 810 43.95 -41.51 -21.03
C ASP A 810 43.87 -42.47 -19.82
N ASP A 811 42.77 -42.44 -19.08
CA ASP A 811 42.50 -43.37 -17.97
C ASP A 811 41.85 -44.70 -18.43
N GLY A 812 41.62 -44.86 -19.74
CA GLY A 812 40.99 -46.03 -20.35
C GLY A 812 39.45 -46.03 -20.27
N SER A 813 38.83 -45.01 -19.68
CA SER A 813 37.38 -44.83 -19.73
C SER A 813 36.91 -44.42 -21.13
N ARG A 814 35.64 -44.64 -21.44
CA ARG A 814 35.07 -44.27 -22.75
C ARG A 814 34.86 -42.75 -22.80
N ALA A 815 35.48 -42.09 -23.77
CA ALA A 815 35.32 -40.65 -24.02
C ALA A 815 34.09 -40.34 -24.88
N GLY A 816 33.79 -41.22 -25.84
CA GLY A 816 32.64 -41.12 -26.74
C GLY A 816 32.89 -41.77 -28.10
N THR A 817 32.16 -41.32 -29.13
CA THR A 817 32.27 -41.82 -30.52
C THR A 817 32.57 -40.69 -31.49
N VAL A 818 33.46 -40.93 -32.45
CA VAL A 818 33.68 -40.07 -33.62
C VAL A 818 33.23 -40.77 -34.89
N ARG A 819 32.36 -40.10 -35.65
CA ARG A 819 31.87 -40.55 -36.95
C ARG A 819 32.40 -39.64 -38.04
N ASP A 820 32.72 -40.21 -39.19
CA ASP A 820 33.14 -39.46 -40.38
C ASP A 820 32.43 -40.00 -41.62
N ASP A 821 31.71 -39.12 -42.31
CA ASP A 821 31.21 -39.36 -43.66
C ASP A 821 32.15 -38.65 -44.65
N ALA A 822 32.84 -39.43 -45.48
CA ALA A 822 33.88 -38.95 -46.36
C ALA A 822 33.49 -39.12 -47.84
N GLY A 823 33.65 -38.05 -48.61
CA GLY A 823 33.53 -38.05 -50.07
C GLY A 823 34.87 -37.70 -50.71
N SER A 824 35.39 -38.58 -51.55
CA SER A 824 36.74 -38.47 -52.10
C SER A 824 36.75 -38.47 -53.62
N LEU A 825 37.69 -37.73 -54.20
CA LEU A 825 38.00 -37.76 -55.61
C LEU A 825 39.52 -37.82 -55.77
N GLY A 826 40.02 -38.73 -56.60
CA GLY A 826 41.45 -38.87 -56.82
C GLY A 826 41.81 -39.30 -58.23
N GLY A 827 43.09 -39.16 -58.55
CA GLY A 827 43.72 -39.66 -59.76
C GLY A 827 44.94 -40.49 -59.42
N TYR A 828 45.26 -41.46 -60.26
CA TYR A 828 46.45 -42.30 -60.10
C TYR A 828 47.25 -42.41 -61.40
N LEU A 829 48.54 -42.69 -61.24
CA LEU A 829 49.50 -42.97 -62.30
C LEU A 829 50.39 -44.14 -61.87
N ASN A 830 50.20 -45.28 -62.53
CA ASN A 830 51.00 -46.48 -62.35
C ASN A 830 52.03 -46.59 -63.47
N LEU A 831 53.30 -46.75 -63.10
CA LEU A 831 54.43 -46.94 -64.00
C LEU A 831 55.06 -48.31 -63.72
N VAL A 832 55.28 -49.14 -64.73
CA VAL A 832 55.80 -50.50 -64.57
C VAL A 832 56.83 -50.79 -65.64
N HIS A 833 58.08 -51.04 -65.28
CA HIS A 833 59.11 -51.44 -66.24
C HIS A 833 58.94 -52.92 -66.59
N THR A 834 58.56 -53.21 -67.83
CA THR A 834 58.04 -54.52 -68.27
C THR A 834 59.06 -55.65 -68.16
N SER A 835 60.36 -55.35 -68.25
CA SER A 835 61.44 -56.35 -68.17
C SER A 835 61.94 -56.61 -66.75
N SER A 836 62.02 -55.58 -65.90
CA SER A 836 62.59 -55.71 -64.55
C SER A 836 61.55 -55.93 -63.45
N GLY A 837 60.28 -55.63 -63.72
CA GLY A 837 59.21 -55.64 -62.73
C GLY A 837 59.21 -54.44 -61.75
N LEU A 838 60.19 -53.54 -61.82
CA LEU A 838 60.21 -52.28 -61.07
C LEU A 838 58.97 -51.45 -61.37
N TRP A 839 58.44 -50.78 -60.34
CA TRP A 839 57.23 -50.00 -60.46
C TRP A 839 57.22 -48.76 -59.58
N ALA A 840 56.44 -47.77 -60.00
CA ALA A 840 56.07 -46.61 -59.20
C ALA A 840 54.55 -46.41 -59.29
N ASP A 841 53.94 -46.07 -58.16
CA ASP A 841 52.52 -45.76 -58.03
C ASP A 841 52.42 -44.34 -57.45
N ILE A 842 51.75 -43.46 -58.16
CA ILE A 842 51.57 -42.07 -57.78
C ILE A 842 50.07 -41.82 -57.69
N VAL A 843 49.60 -41.45 -56.50
CA VAL A 843 48.20 -41.13 -56.23
C VAL A 843 48.09 -39.68 -55.76
N ALA A 844 47.12 -38.96 -56.30
CA ALA A 844 46.69 -37.66 -55.80
C ALA A 844 45.21 -37.76 -55.42
N GLN A 845 44.89 -37.48 -54.16
CA GLN A 845 43.54 -37.58 -53.61
C GLN A 845 43.15 -36.28 -52.91
N GLY A 846 41.90 -35.87 -53.10
CA GLY A 846 41.23 -34.89 -52.25
C GLY A 846 40.01 -35.51 -51.61
N THR A 847 39.92 -35.43 -50.29
CA THR A 847 38.78 -35.93 -49.52
C THR A 847 38.10 -34.80 -48.77
N ARG A 848 36.77 -34.77 -48.84
CA ARG A 848 35.94 -33.94 -47.97
C ARG A 848 35.39 -34.81 -46.86
N HIS A 849 35.82 -34.53 -45.64
CA HIS A 849 35.34 -35.18 -44.42
C HIS A 849 34.18 -34.41 -43.80
N SER A 850 33.20 -35.13 -43.28
CA SER A 850 32.06 -34.60 -42.53
C SER A 850 32.01 -35.32 -41.19
N MET A 851 32.79 -34.80 -40.24
CA MET A 851 33.02 -35.46 -38.97
C MET A 851 32.06 -34.97 -37.88
N LYS A 852 31.59 -35.90 -37.04
CA LYS A 852 30.77 -35.64 -35.86
C LYS A 852 31.31 -36.41 -34.67
N ALA A 853 31.73 -35.68 -33.64
CA ALA A 853 32.06 -36.23 -32.33
C ALA A 853 30.84 -36.19 -31.39
N SER A 854 30.66 -37.23 -30.57
CA SER A 854 29.62 -37.33 -29.54
C SER A 854 30.28 -37.81 -28.25
N SER A 855 30.22 -37.01 -27.19
CA SER A 855 30.74 -37.39 -25.87
C SER A 855 29.67 -38.05 -25.02
N ASP A 856 30.08 -38.91 -24.10
CA ASP A 856 29.19 -39.50 -23.10
C ASP A 856 28.96 -38.57 -21.89
N ASN A 857 29.79 -37.53 -21.75
CA ASN A 857 29.83 -36.65 -20.57
C ASN A 857 29.23 -35.25 -20.83
N ASN A 858 28.62 -35.01 -22.01
CA ASN A 858 27.96 -33.76 -22.37
C ASN A 858 26.98 -33.92 -23.55
#